data_AF-A0AAY4E367-F1
#
_entry.id   AF-A0AAY4E367-F1
#
_cell.length_a   1.000
_cell.length_b   1.000
_cell.length_c   1.000
_cell.angle_alpha   90.00
_cell.angle_beta   90.00
_cell.angle_gamma   90.00
#
_symmetry.space_group_name_H-M   'P 1'
#
loop_
_entity.id
_entity.type
_entity.pdbx_description
1 polymer ?
#
loop_
_entity_poly.entity_id
_entity_poly.type
_entity_poly.pdbx_seq_one_letter_code
_entity_poly.pdbx_strand_id
1 'polypeptide(L)'
;MTNINKIYVKYTIYEFYISLEFFFFYIFFSLSLLLQLSSISKAINSTETPVKEKHARRIILGTHREKGAYTFWSYALGIPLHSSAILSWKFCHVLHKILRDGHQNSLQDCMRHRSSIAENGVMWVSVWRGALPRGPAGFPVPGRLRVQMKRPLETFPGPPRFQLTVEVFDYMDVELRLAEAVLRQLNTSIAISTLSSGQCRLAPLIQVVQDCSHLYHYTVKLLFKLHACLPADTLQGHRDRFHDQFHSLKTFFNRARDMMYFKRLIQIPRLPDSPPNFLRASALAEHVKPMVVIPDEEEPEEQEDDDPEPLIDVTEAPPTGARRVRSRVYVCLCANRDLQIDSLKREMELLRAELEKIKAEAQRYITQLKSQINSLEAELEEQRVQKQRALLENEQLRMELEATRRRNAEHESMQGVFSEAEKKAQATELRYNKLKEKHAELVSNHAELLRKVRVLENSLFFFFYYINAGLQLNSSLAALQAEKERLLRNASEKEAELSSLRQAHQLKESSLLQEKERSSRELGELQGKLQEKLGREQQLQQKLLEEQFSLLLGAVSEAENIVQDAAAKLDDPLHIRCTSSPDYLVSRAEVTLGSIDKVKVGHADYLQNMGDASALLRALTQFSHLTADTIINGSATAHMAPTDHADRLTENCRSCATQCLEFLKHLKSKATLRSADPAAVRLVVQKILLLGQELRPKGMDVGKDELGDMVEKEMASTSAAIEEAVRRIDVSSRQDTEGVKLEVNERILNSCTDLMKAIRMLVLASTDLQKEIVESGRGAATVREFYARNSRWTEGLISASKAVGWGATQLVDSADKVVLHMGKYEELIVCSHEIAASTAQLVAASKVKADRNSKKLTTLQQASRHVNEMTAKVVASTKSGQDQVEDKDEMDFSGMSLIKLKKEEMESQVKVLELETMLDNERLRLGELRKKHYEIAGVPLEQGSQDNGLQAASPKVSKPPLMKKPPLANKPAVPPKKTW
;
A
#
# COMPACT_ATOMS: atom_id res chain seq x y z
N MET A 1 -37.19 36.50 -37.44
CA MET A 1 -37.18 35.13 -36.90
C MET A 1 -36.15 34.20 -37.57
N THR A 2 -35.79 34.38 -38.83
CA THR A 2 -34.85 33.52 -39.58
C THR A 2 -33.38 33.58 -39.12
N ASN A 3 -32.92 34.65 -38.47
CA ASN A 3 -31.54 34.75 -37.96
C ASN A 3 -31.33 34.07 -36.59
N ILE A 4 -32.37 33.94 -35.77
CA ILE A 4 -32.27 33.33 -34.43
C ILE A 4 -32.14 31.81 -34.55
N ASN A 5 -32.87 31.19 -35.49
CA ASN A 5 -32.76 29.75 -35.76
C ASN A 5 -31.38 29.34 -36.31
N LYS A 6 -30.70 30.20 -37.09
CA LYS A 6 -29.34 29.89 -37.58
C LYS A 6 -28.29 29.94 -36.47
N ILE A 7 -28.47 30.79 -35.46
CA ILE A 7 -27.59 30.88 -34.29
C ILE A 7 -27.81 29.67 -33.38
N TYR A 8 -29.07 29.28 -33.17
CA TYR A 8 -29.41 28.08 -32.38
C TYR A 8 -28.83 26.81 -32.99
N VAL A 9 -29.01 26.59 -34.30
CA VAL A 9 -28.46 25.41 -34.99
C VAL A 9 -26.93 25.38 -34.94
N LYS A 10 -26.25 26.54 -35.07
CA LYS A 10 -24.79 26.60 -34.90
C LYS A 10 -24.34 26.28 -33.47
N TYR A 11 -25.07 26.73 -32.46
CA TYR A 11 -24.78 26.41 -31.06
C TYR A 11 -24.98 24.92 -30.76
N THR A 12 -26.04 24.31 -31.26
CA THR A 12 -26.31 22.88 -31.07
C THR A 12 -25.26 22.01 -31.76
N ILE A 13 -24.79 22.40 -32.95
CA ILE A 13 -23.71 21.71 -33.66
C ILE A 13 -22.37 21.87 -32.92
N TYR A 14 -22.08 23.05 -32.36
CA TYR A 14 -20.87 23.27 -31.55
C TYR A 14 -20.89 22.45 -30.25
N GLU A 15 -22.03 22.39 -29.54
CA GLU A 15 -22.16 21.54 -28.36
C GLU A 15 -22.03 20.05 -28.71
N PHE A 16 -22.56 19.62 -29.87
CA PHE A 16 -22.43 18.25 -30.32
C PHE A 16 -20.98 17.89 -30.66
N TYR A 17 -20.23 18.79 -31.30
CA TYR A 17 -18.81 18.61 -31.60
C TYR A 17 -17.94 18.61 -30.33
N ILE A 18 -18.19 19.51 -29.38
CA ILE A 18 -17.50 19.54 -28.09
C ILE A 18 -17.80 18.25 -27.33
N SER A 19 -19.06 17.80 -27.32
CA SER A 19 -19.45 16.54 -26.68
C SER A 19 -18.81 15.33 -27.35
N LEU A 20 -18.67 15.34 -28.68
CA LEU A 20 -17.96 14.30 -29.43
C LEU A 20 -16.46 14.31 -29.10
N GLU A 21 -15.80 15.47 -29.06
CA GLU A 21 -14.39 15.57 -28.70
C GLU A 21 -14.15 15.14 -27.26
N PHE A 22 -15.01 15.51 -26.31
CA PHE A 22 -14.94 15.01 -24.95
C PHE A 22 -15.16 13.49 -24.89
N PHE A 23 -16.06 12.94 -25.71
CA PHE A 23 -16.30 11.51 -25.81
C PHE A 23 -15.11 10.76 -26.40
N PHE A 24 -14.52 11.26 -27.49
CA PHE A 24 -13.31 10.69 -28.09
C PHE A 24 -12.09 10.86 -27.17
N PHE A 25 -11.95 11.99 -26.49
CA PHE A 25 -10.90 12.21 -25.49
C PHE A 25 -11.08 11.27 -24.30
N TYR A 26 -12.30 11.07 -23.82
CA TYR A 26 -12.62 10.14 -22.73
C TYR A 26 -12.36 8.69 -23.15
N ILE A 27 -12.76 8.28 -24.35
CA ILE A 27 -12.47 6.95 -24.89
C ILE A 27 -10.97 6.76 -25.07
N PHE A 28 -10.26 7.71 -25.68
CA PHE A 28 -8.83 7.58 -25.95
C PHE A 28 -8.01 7.58 -24.65
N PHE A 29 -8.40 8.40 -23.66
CA PHE A 29 -7.80 8.42 -22.33
C PHE A 29 -8.10 7.13 -21.55
N SER A 30 -9.36 6.67 -21.55
CA SER A 30 -9.79 5.41 -20.92
C SER A 30 -9.11 4.19 -21.55
N LEU A 31 -9.01 4.15 -22.88
CA LEU A 31 -8.33 3.10 -23.63
C LEU A 31 -6.82 3.11 -23.34
N SER A 32 -6.18 4.29 -23.36
CA SER A 32 -4.76 4.41 -22.99
C SER A 32 -4.49 3.95 -21.55
N LEU A 33 -5.38 4.28 -20.61
CA LEU A 33 -5.29 3.87 -19.21
C LEU A 33 -5.45 2.34 -19.06
N LEU A 34 -6.45 1.74 -19.73
CA LEU A 34 -6.68 0.30 -19.77
C LEU A 34 -5.49 -0.48 -20.36
N LEU A 35 -4.89 0.02 -21.45
CA LEU A 35 -3.71 -0.59 -22.06
C LEU A 35 -2.46 -0.49 -21.18
N GLN A 36 -2.33 0.58 -20.39
CA GLN A 36 -1.25 0.74 -19.42
C GLN A 36 -1.43 -0.20 -18.22
N LEU A 37 -2.64 -0.29 -17.66
CA LEU A 37 -2.97 -1.23 -16.57
C LEU A 37 -2.76 -2.69 -16.98
N SER A 38 -3.22 -3.08 -18.18
CA SER A 38 -2.95 -4.41 -18.74
C SER A 38 -1.46 -4.70 -18.85
N SER A 39 -0.65 -3.69 -19.18
CA SER A 39 0.80 -3.84 -19.28
C SER A 39 1.47 -3.95 -17.92
N ILE A 40 0.99 -3.24 -16.89
CA ILE A 40 1.49 -3.39 -15.52
C ILE A 40 1.21 -4.80 -15.00
N SER A 41 -0.02 -5.29 -15.17
CA SER A 41 -0.41 -6.66 -14.78
C SER A 41 0.41 -7.74 -15.51
N LYS A 42 0.62 -7.57 -16.82
CA LYS A 42 1.45 -8.49 -17.63
C LYS A 42 2.93 -8.41 -17.29
N ALA A 43 3.44 -7.25 -16.87
CA ALA A 43 4.84 -7.07 -16.46
C ALA A 43 5.10 -7.62 -15.05
N ILE A 44 4.19 -7.41 -14.10
CA ILE A 44 4.32 -7.80 -12.69
C ILE A 44 3.38 -8.98 -12.41
N ASN A 45 3.85 -10.18 -12.71
CA ASN A 45 3.11 -11.43 -12.53
C ASN A 45 3.95 -12.48 -11.77
N SER A 46 3.32 -13.57 -11.35
CA SER A 46 3.96 -14.63 -10.54
C SER A 46 4.85 -15.59 -11.36
N THR A 47 4.86 -15.49 -12.69
CA THR A 47 5.62 -16.42 -13.55
C THR A 47 7.11 -16.06 -13.56
N GLU A 48 8.00 -17.06 -13.46
CA GLU A 48 9.46 -16.87 -13.51
C GLU A 48 9.98 -16.70 -14.96
N THR A 49 9.54 -15.63 -15.60
CA THR A 49 9.94 -15.22 -16.95
C THR A 49 10.41 -13.77 -16.95
N PRO A 50 11.41 -13.39 -17.77
CA PRO A 50 11.86 -12.00 -17.84
C PRO A 50 10.70 -11.06 -18.23
N VAL A 51 10.74 -9.84 -17.69
CA VAL A 51 9.72 -8.83 -18.01
C VAL A 51 9.87 -8.47 -19.48
N LYS A 52 8.80 -8.66 -20.27
CA LYS A 52 8.81 -8.34 -21.69
C LYS A 52 8.99 -6.83 -21.91
N GLU A 53 9.97 -6.46 -22.74
CA GLU A 53 10.31 -5.08 -23.09
C GLU A 53 9.09 -4.27 -23.54
N LYS A 54 8.20 -4.83 -24.37
CA LYS A 54 6.98 -4.15 -24.84
C LYS A 54 6.07 -3.64 -23.72
N HIS A 55 5.92 -4.41 -22.64
CA HIS A 55 5.08 -4.00 -21.51
C HIS A 55 5.79 -2.95 -20.66
N ALA A 56 7.09 -3.14 -20.38
CA ALA A 56 7.88 -2.14 -19.67
C ALA A 56 7.93 -0.79 -20.41
N ARG A 57 8.13 -0.81 -21.75
CA ARG A 57 8.12 0.37 -22.60
C ARG A 57 6.78 1.09 -22.56
N ARG A 58 5.66 0.36 -22.62
CA ARG A 58 4.32 0.97 -22.53
C ARG A 58 4.07 1.63 -21.17
N ILE A 59 4.55 1.03 -20.08
CA ILE A 59 4.48 1.62 -18.74
C ILE A 59 5.30 2.92 -18.67
N ILE A 60 6.54 2.91 -19.18
CA ILE A 60 7.41 4.10 -19.22
C ILE A 60 6.76 5.21 -20.05
N LEU A 61 6.30 4.91 -21.27
CA LEU A 61 5.61 5.87 -22.14
C LEU A 61 4.34 6.42 -21.48
N GLY A 62 3.61 5.58 -20.74
CA GLY A 62 2.50 5.96 -19.89
C GLY A 62 2.87 7.07 -18.91
N THR A 63 4.00 6.94 -18.22
CA THR A 63 4.44 7.97 -17.27
C THR A 63 4.72 9.33 -17.93
N HIS A 64 5.22 9.34 -19.17
CA HIS A 64 5.45 10.57 -19.94
C HIS A 64 4.15 11.21 -20.41
N ARG A 65 3.15 10.40 -20.80
CA ARG A 65 1.81 10.87 -21.17
C ARG A 65 1.09 11.49 -19.97
N GLU A 66 1.18 10.83 -18.81
CA GLU A 66 0.53 11.24 -17.56
C GLU A 66 1.32 12.31 -16.78
N LYS A 67 2.54 12.65 -17.22
CA LYS A 67 3.48 13.54 -16.53
C LYS A 67 3.77 13.12 -15.08
N GLY A 68 3.78 11.82 -14.80
CA GLY A 68 3.96 11.25 -13.46
C GLY A 68 3.79 9.74 -13.49
N ALA A 69 3.99 9.06 -12.36
CA ALA A 69 3.80 7.60 -12.23
C ALA A 69 2.47 7.24 -11.55
N TYR A 70 1.42 8.04 -11.75
CA TYR A 70 0.15 7.91 -11.03
C TYR A 70 -0.53 6.55 -11.26
N THR A 71 -0.70 6.14 -12.52
CA THR A 71 -1.35 4.88 -12.87
C THR A 71 -0.53 3.65 -12.46
N PHE A 72 0.80 3.78 -12.44
CA PHE A 72 1.65 2.73 -11.92
C PHE A 72 1.40 2.52 -10.42
N TRP A 73 1.39 3.59 -9.63
CA TRP A 73 1.21 3.51 -8.19
C TRP A 73 -0.21 3.15 -7.77
N SER A 74 -1.24 3.60 -8.49
CA SER A 74 -2.63 3.23 -8.20
C SER A 74 -2.87 1.72 -8.29
N TYR A 75 -2.21 1.06 -9.25
CA TYR A 75 -2.28 -0.39 -9.40
C TYR A 75 -1.27 -1.14 -8.51
N ALA A 76 -0.04 -0.64 -8.40
CA ALA A 76 1.04 -1.31 -7.67
C ALA A 76 0.72 -1.52 -6.17
N LEU A 77 -0.02 -0.60 -5.55
CA LEU A 77 -0.42 -0.71 -4.14
C LEU A 77 -1.37 -1.89 -3.87
N GLY A 78 -2.12 -2.34 -4.89
CA GLY A 78 -3.02 -3.50 -4.80
C GLY A 78 -2.34 -4.84 -5.07
N ILE A 79 -1.08 -4.86 -5.52
CA ILE A 79 -0.36 -6.11 -5.80
C ILE A 79 0.06 -6.76 -4.47
N PRO A 80 -0.26 -8.04 -4.20
CA PRO A 80 0.12 -8.71 -2.96
C PRO A 80 1.61 -9.10 -3.00
N LEU A 81 2.52 -8.13 -2.93
CA LEU A 81 3.97 -8.34 -3.08
C LEU A 81 4.53 -9.33 -2.05
N HIS A 82 3.96 -9.37 -0.84
CA HIS A 82 4.32 -10.33 0.22
C HIS A 82 4.00 -11.80 -0.12
N SER A 83 3.11 -12.05 -1.09
CA SER A 83 2.69 -13.42 -1.44
C SER A 83 3.70 -14.16 -2.32
N SER A 84 4.56 -13.44 -3.05
CA SER A 84 5.52 -14.04 -3.98
C SER A 84 6.80 -13.22 -4.12
N ALA A 85 7.94 -13.92 -3.99
CA ALA A 85 9.26 -13.35 -4.24
C ALA A 85 9.37 -12.79 -5.67
N ILE A 86 8.78 -13.48 -6.65
CA ILE A 86 8.88 -13.14 -8.06
C ILE A 86 8.05 -11.89 -8.41
N LEU A 87 6.88 -11.75 -7.79
CA LEU A 87 6.09 -10.50 -7.89
C LEU A 87 6.88 -9.31 -7.35
N SER A 88 7.48 -9.47 -6.16
CA SER A 88 8.34 -8.44 -5.56
C SER A 88 9.55 -8.11 -6.43
N TRP A 89 10.20 -9.12 -7.01
CA TRP A 89 11.35 -8.95 -7.90
C TRP A 89 11.00 -8.17 -9.16
N LYS A 90 9.91 -8.56 -9.83
CA LYS A 90 9.42 -7.89 -11.05
C LYS A 90 8.91 -6.50 -10.77
N PHE A 91 8.28 -6.27 -9.62
CA PHE A 91 7.90 -4.95 -9.16
C PHE A 91 9.13 -4.04 -9.01
N CYS A 92 10.16 -4.49 -8.29
CA CYS A 92 11.41 -3.74 -8.12
C CYS A 92 12.08 -3.45 -9.47
N HIS A 93 12.09 -4.41 -10.39
CA HIS A 93 12.65 -4.23 -11.74
C HIS A 93 11.89 -3.16 -12.55
N VAL A 94 10.56 -3.24 -12.60
CA VAL A 94 9.73 -2.26 -13.33
C VAL A 94 9.84 -0.87 -12.67
N LEU A 95 9.87 -0.80 -11.34
CA LEU A 95 10.05 0.44 -10.61
C LEU A 95 11.42 1.08 -10.92
N HIS A 96 12.50 0.29 -10.98
CA HIS A 96 13.81 0.77 -11.39
C HIS A 96 13.78 1.30 -12.84
N LYS A 97 13.06 0.62 -13.76
CA LYS A 97 12.87 1.09 -15.15
C LYS A 97 12.14 2.43 -15.21
N ILE A 98 11.10 2.63 -14.40
CA ILE A 98 10.36 3.91 -14.30
C ILE A 98 11.24 5.02 -13.71
N LEU A 99 11.99 4.73 -12.65
CA LEU A 99 12.87 5.72 -12.01
C LEU A 99 14.03 6.13 -12.89
N ARG A 100 14.48 5.22 -13.75
CA ARG A 100 15.47 5.51 -14.77
C ARG A 100 14.81 6.35 -15.88
N ASP A 101 13.90 5.79 -16.66
CA ASP A 101 13.51 6.33 -17.97
C ASP A 101 12.09 6.93 -18.03
N GLY A 102 11.36 6.93 -16.92
CA GLY A 102 10.05 7.56 -16.78
C GLY A 102 10.11 9.09 -16.74
N HIS A 103 8.94 9.70 -16.61
CA HIS A 103 8.82 11.16 -16.53
C HIS A 103 9.54 11.71 -15.30
N GLN A 104 10.01 12.96 -15.37
CA GLN A 104 10.79 13.61 -14.30
C GLN A 104 10.04 13.63 -12.95
N ASN A 105 8.72 13.76 -12.98
CA ASN A 105 7.87 13.75 -11.77
C ASN A 105 7.68 12.35 -11.16
N SER A 106 7.91 11.28 -11.92
CA SER A 106 7.81 9.91 -11.42
C SER A 106 8.72 9.69 -10.21
N LEU A 107 9.85 10.39 -10.12
CA LEU A 107 10.69 10.38 -8.93
C LEU A 107 9.97 10.91 -7.69
N GLN A 108 9.28 12.06 -7.80
CA GLN A 108 8.55 12.64 -6.68
C GLN A 108 7.38 11.73 -6.26
N ASP A 109 6.67 11.15 -7.23
CA ASP A 109 5.59 10.20 -6.97
C ASP A 109 6.11 8.95 -6.23
N CYS A 110 7.22 8.37 -6.68
CA CYS A 110 7.85 7.24 -6.00
C CYS A 110 8.34 7.59 -4.58
N MET A 111 8.79 8.83 -4.35
CA MET A 111 9.22 9.29 -3.02
C MET A 111 8.06 9.37 -2.03
N ARG A 112 6.83 9.66 -2.48
CA ARG A 112 5.62 9.65 -1.63
C ARG A 112 5.32 8.26 -1.09
N HIS A 113 5.69 7.22 -1.82
CA HIS A 113 5.49 5.82 -1.45
C HIS A 113 6.72 5.17 -0.79
N ARG A 114 7.76 5.94 -0.46
CA ARG A 114 9.02 5.43 0.13
C ARG A 114 8.80 4.62 1.40
N SER A 115 7.91 5.06 2.30
CA SER A 115 7.62 4.34 3.55
C SER A 115 7.00 2.98 3.30
N SER A 116 6.02 2.92 2.36
CA SER A 116 5.38 1.66 1.97
C SER A 116 6.36 0.69 1.30
N ILE A 117 7.28 1.19 0.45
CA ILE A 117 8.35 0.36 -0.14
C ILE A 117 9.28 -0.17 0.95
N ALA A 118 9.64 0.65 1.94
CA ALA A 118 10.50 0.25 3.04
C ALA A 118 9.86 -0.81 3.93
N GLU A 119 8.58 -0.63 4.30
CA GLU A 119 7.80 -1.58 5.09
C GLU A 119 7.64 -2.93 4.39
N ASN A 120 7.27 -2.92 3.10
CA ASN A 120 7.22 -4.14 2.28
C ASN A 120 8.62 -4.78 2.15
N GLY A 121 9.66 -3.96 2.02
CA GLY A 121 11.06 -4.37 1.93
C GLY A 121 11.54 -5.17 3.14
N VAL A 122 11.10 -4.86 4.36
CA VAL A 122 11.45 -5.61 5.58
C VAL A 122 10.96 -7.06 5.49
N MET A 123 9.76 -7.28 4.95
CA MET A 123 9.18 -8.60 4.76
C MET A 123 9.92 -9.39 3.66
N TRP A 124 10.42 -8.69 2.65
CA TRP A 124 11.24 -9.26 1.58
C TRP A 124 12.57 -9.80 2.14
N VAL A 125 13.17 -9.20 3.18
CA VAL A 125 14.45 -9.67 3.77
C VAL A 125 14.41 -11.14 4.23
N SER A 126 13.24 -11.66 4.65
CA SER A 126 13.07 -13.06 5.05
C SER A 126 13.17 -14.05 3.87
N VAL A 127 12.80 -13.59 2.67
CA VAL A 127 12.79 -14.33 1.41
C VAL A 127 14.12 -14.15 0.65
N TRP A 128 14.74 -12.98 0.78
CA TRP A 128 15.98 -12.59 0.12
C TRP A 128 17.15 -12.63 1.10
N ARG A 129 17.56 -13.84 1.51
CA ARG A 129 18.77 -14.05 2.32
C ARG A 129 20.01 -13.63 1.48
N GLY A 130 20.42 -12.36 1.61
CA GLY A 130 21.67 -11.84 1.07
C GLY A 130 21.57 -10.83 -0.10
N ALA A 131 20.38 -10.47 -0.60
CA ALA A 131 20.26 -9.58 -1.79
C ALA A 131 19.70 -8.18 -1.51
N LEU A 132 19.15 -7.91 -0.31
CA LEU A 132 18.78 -6.56 0.10
C LEU A 132 19.62 -6.10 1.30
N PRO A 133 20.12 -4.85 1.33
CA PRO A 133 20.92 -4.35 2.44
C PRO A 133 20.14 -4.42 3.77
N ARG A 134 20.78 -4.94 4.81
CA ARG A 134 20.33 -4.76 6.20
C ARG A 134 20.56 -3.30 6.59
N GLY A 135 19.50 -2.54 6.85
CA GLY A 135 19.60 -1.25 7.53
C GLY A 135 18.31 -0.41 7.47
N PRO A 136 18.00 0.42 8.48
CA PRO A 136 16.87 1.37 8.48
C PRO A 136 17.10 2.60 7.57
N ALA A 137 18.15 2.60 6.73
CA ALA A 137 18.49 3.70 5.85
C ALA A 137 18.13 3.33 4.40
N GLY A 138 16.99 3.87 3.96
CA GLY A 138 16.42 3.97 2.62
C GLY A 138 17.13 3.29 1.43
N PHE A 139 16.31 2.64 0.60
CA PHE A 139 16.49 2.70 -0.86
C PHE A 139 16.94 4.13 -1.27
N PRO A 140 18.16 4.33 -1.80
CA PRO A 140 18.45 5.54 -2.54
C PRO A 140 17.64 5.40 -3.83
N VAL A 141 16.47 6.06 -3.89
CA VAL A 141 15.61 6.02 -5.07
C VAL A 141 16.44 6.54 -6.27
N PRO A 142 16.72 5.72 -7.30
CA PRO A 142 17.63 6.01 -8.42
C PRO A 142 17.51 7.41 -9.06
N GLY A 143 16.34 8.03 -9.01
CA GLY A 143 16.12 9.30 -9.69
C GLY A 143 16.76 10.52 -9.02
N ARG A 144 17.07 10.52 -7.70
CA ARG A 144 17.61 11.74 -7.04
C ARG A 144 18.95 12.18 -7.66
N LEU A 145 19.80 11.23 -8.03
CA LEU A 145 21.09 11.51 -8.67
C LEU A 145 20.94 11.97 -10.13
N ARG A 146 20.02 11.40 -10.92
CA ARG A 146 19.83 11.84 -12.34
C ARG A 146 19.35 13.30 -12.43
N VAL A 147 18.57 13.78 -11.45
CA VAL A 147 18.12 15.20 -11.37
C VAL A 147 19.26 16.15 -10.98
N GLN A 148 20.09 15.77 -10.01
CA GLN A 148 21.24 16.58 -9.59
C GLN A 148 22.37 16.56 -10.63
N MET A 149 22.59 15.43 -11.31
CA MET A 149 23.63 15.25 -12.33
C MET A 149 23.32 15.86 -13.71
N LYS A 150 22.06 16.27 -13.97
CA LYS A 150 21.69 17.07 -15.16
C LYS A 150 22.12 18.54 -15.05
N ARG A 151 22.42 19.04 -13.85
CA ARG A 151 22.96 20.40 -13.67
C ARG A 151 24.44 20.41 -14.07
N PRO A 152 24.93 21.45 -14.78
CA PRO A 152 26.35 21.56 -15.09
C PRO A 152 27.18 21.46 -13.81
N LEU A 153 28.18 20.57 -13.80
CA LEU A 153 29.05 20.28 -12.67
C LEU A 153 29.86 21.52 -12.18
N GLU A 154 29.67 22.67 -12.84
CA GLU A 154 30.27 23.98 -12.56
C GLU A 154 29.43 24.82 -11.60
N THR A 155 28.14 24.51 -11.41
CA THR A 155 27.19 25.31 -10.61
C THR A 155 27.23 25.06 -9.10
N PHE A 156 27.99 24.07 -8.64
CA PHE A 156 28.08 23.74 -7.21
C PHE A 156 29.36 24.29 -6.57
N PRO A 157 29.31 25.11 -5.50
CA PRO A 157 30.50 25.48 -4.72
C PRO A 157 31.07 24.26 -3.96
N GLY A 158 32.32 24.36 -3.48
CA GLY A 158 33.18 23.27 -3.00
C GLY A 158 32.57 22.19 -2.07
N PRO A 159 32.09 22.50 -0.85
CA PRO A 159 31.65 21.51 0.13
C PRO A 159 30.53 20.55 -0.37
N PRO A 160 29.53 21.02 -1.14
CA PRO A 160 28.58 20.15 -1.83
C PRO A 160 29.17 19.07 -2.75
N ARG A 161 30.35 19.29 -3.37
CA ARG A 161 30.97 18.32 -4.29
C ARG A 161 31.56 17.12 -3.56
N PHE A 162 32.07 17.33 -2.35
CA PHE A 162 32.64 16.27 -1.51
C PHE A 162 31.53 15.30 -1.10
N GLN A 163 30.45 15.83 -0.53
CA GLN A 163 29.27 15.04 -0.13
C GLN A 163 28.62 14.34 -1.32
N LEU A 164 28.45 15.04 -2.46
CA LEU A 164 27.93 14.43 -3.68
C LEU A 164 28.79 13.25 -4.16
N THR A 165 30.11 13.35 -4.05
CA THR A 165 31.02 12.25 -4.44
C THR A 165 30.84 11.04 -3.53
N VAL A 166 30.66 11.26 -2.22
CA VAL A 166 30.34 10.19 -1.26
C VAL A 166 28.99 9.54 -1.60
N GLU A 167 27.95 10.32 -1.91
CA GLU A 167 26.63 9.79 -2.29
C GLU A 167 26.69 8.97 -3.59
N VAL A 168 27.51 9.38 -4.56
CA VAL A 168 27.76 8.61 -5.80
C VAL A 168 28.49 7.30 -5.50
N PHE A 169 29.48 7.32 -4.59
CA PHE A 169 30.15 6.11 -4.13
C PHE A 169 29.21 5.16 -3.42
N ASP A 170 28.38 5.67 -2.49
CA ASP A 170 27.39 4.87 -1.78
C ASP A 170 26.42 4.20 -2.75
N TYR A 171 26.02 4.90 -3.81
CA TYR A 171 25.15 4.34 -4.84
C TYR A 171 25.85 3.22 -5.63
N MET A 172 27.10 3.45 -6.08
CA MET A 172 27.88 2.40 -6.76
C MET A 172 28.03 1.14 -5.89
N ASP A 173 28.27 1.29 -4.59
CA ASP A 173 28.41 0.14 -3.67
C ASP A 173 27.10 -0.64 -3.51
N VAL A 174 25.95 0.03 -3.53
CA VAL A 174 24.64 -0.64 -3.46
C VAL A 174 24.39 -1.44 -4.73
N GLU A 175 24.65 -0.86 -5.90
CA GLU A 175 24.47 -1.51 -7.21
C GLU A 175 25.39 -2.72 -7.37
N LEU A 176 26.67 -2.60 -6.99
CA LEU A 176 27.63 -3.70 -7.04
C LEU A 176 27.30 -4.83 -6.07
N ARG A 177 26.82 -4.53 -4.85
CA ARG A 177 26.34 -5.54 -3.89
C ARG A 177 25.13 -6.29 -4.40
N LEU A 178 24.18 -5.59 -5.04
CA LEU A 178 23.02 -6.23 -5.67
C LEU A 178 23.46 -7.18 -6.78
N ALA A 179 24.37 -6.74 -7.66
CA ALA A 179 24.93 -7.58 -8.71
C ALA A 179 25.61 -8.84 -8.15
N GLU A 180 26.46 -8.69 -7.14
CA GLU A 180 27.13 -9.82 -6.51
C GLU A 180 26.13 -10.82 -5.91
N ALA A 181 25.11 -10.33 -5.19
CA ALA A 181 24.10 -11.19 -4.57
C ALA A 181 23.31 -12.02 -5.60
N VAL A 182 22.87 -11.39 -6.69
CA VAL A 182 22.15 -12.07 -7.78
C VAL A 182 23.06 -13.10 -8.45
N LEU A 183 24.31 -12.73 -8.74
CA LEU A 183 25.29 -13.60 -9.39
C LEU A 183 25.75 -14.76 -8.49
N ARG A 184 25.69 -14.61 -7.17
CA ARG A 184 25.98 -15.68 -6.19
C ARG A 184 24.86 -16.72 -6.14
N GLN A 185 23.60 -16.28 -6.24
CA GLN A 185 22.44 -17.19 -6.21
C GLN A 185 22.31 -18.04 -7.47
N LEU A 186 22.86 -17.60 -8.60
CA LEU A 186 22.77 -18.29 -9.88
C LEU A 186 23.82 -19.41 -10.09
N ASN A 187 24.54 -19.84 -9.04
CA ASN A 187 25.56 -20.91 -9.04
C ASN A 187 26.35 -20.98 -10.35
N THR A 188 27.37 -20.12 -10.54
CA THR A 188 28.47 -20.02 -11.55
C THR A 188 28.36 -20.62 -12.98
N SER A 189 27.50 -21.59 -13.26
CA SER A 189 27.25 -22.21 -14.55
C SER A 189 26.57 -21.23 -15.52
N ILE A 190 27.27 -20.99 -16.62
CA ILE A 190 26.83 -20.18 -17.77
C ILE A 190 25.51 -20.74 -18.36
N ALA A 191 25.22 -22.04 -18.19
CA ALA A 191 24.01 -22.69 -18.68
C ALA A 191 22.71 -22.12 -18.05
N ILE A 192 22.76 -21.66 -16.79
CA ILE A 192 21.58 -21.11 -16.10
C ILE A 192 21.12 -19.78 -16.72
N SER A 193 22.02 -19.05 -17.40
CA SER A 193 21.66 -17.81 -18.11
C SER A 193 20.75 -18.02 -19.33
N THR A 194 20.56 -19.27 -19.76
CA THR A 194 19.68 -19.64 -20.89
C THR A 194 18.27 -20.07 -20.45
N LEU A 195 18.07 -20.39 -19.17
CA LEU A 195 16.77 -20.75 -18.60
C LEU A 195 15.93 -19.51 -18.36
N SER A 196 14.62 -19.56 -18.64
CA SER A 196 13.70 -18.42 -18.43
C SER A 196 13.69 -17.90 -16.99
N SER A 197 13.82 -18.80 -16.00
CA SER A 197 13.91 -18.45 -14.58
C SER A 197 15.22 -17.75 -14.23
N GLY A 198 16.34 -18.18 -14.82
CA GLY A 198 17.64 -17.50 -14.71
C GLY A 198 17.61 -16.12 -15.36
N GLN A 199 17.01 -16.00 -16.54
CA GLN A 199 16.84 -14.73 -17.25
C GLN A 199 15.95 -13.74 -16.48
N CYS A 200 14.89 -14.22 -15.84
CA CYS A 200 14.05 -13.40 -14.95
C CYS A 200 14.86 -12.76 -13.82
N ARG A 201 15.84 -13.48 -13.28
CA ARG A 201 16.75 -13.00 -12.22
C ARG A 201 17.87 -12.11 -12.76
N LEU A 202 18.36 -12.36 -13.97
CA LEU A 202 19.40 -11.56 -14.61
C LEU A 202 18.89 -10.25 -15.22
N ALA A 203 17.62 -10.17 -15.61
CA ALA A 203 17.05 -9.00 -16.30
C ALA A 203 17.29 -7.65 -15.60
N PRO A 204 17.16 -7.52 -14.27
CA PRO A 204 17.41 -6.23 -13.60
C PRO A 204 18.87 -5.81 -13.65
N LEU A 205 19.82 -6.74 -13.76
CA LEU A 205 21.24 -6.41 -13.86
C LEU A 205 21.58 -5.64 -15.14
N ILE A 206 20.72 -5.66 -16.16
CA ILE A 206 20.87 -4.77 -17.33
C ILE A 206 20.87 -3.30 -16.88
N GLN A 207 19.98 -2.94 -15.97
CA GLN A 207 19.88 -1.57 -15.44
C GLN A 207 21.05 -1.24 -14.53
N VAL A 208 21.45 -2.20 -13.70
CA VAL A 208 22.64 -2.10 -12.84
C VAL A 208 23.89 -1.83 -13.68
N VAL A 209 24.09 -2.56 -14.78
CA VAL A 209 25.21 -2.33 -15.71
C VAL A 209 25.15 -0.92 -16.29
N GLN A 210 23.97 -0.48 -16.73
CA GLN A 210 23.79 0.86 -17.27
C GLN A 210 24.02 1.96 -16.22
N ASP A 211 23.57 1.78 -14.98
CA ASP A 211 23.78 2.73 -13.88
C ASP A 211 25.24 2.81 -13.46
N CYS A 212 25.88 1.66 -13.22
CA CYS A 212 27.30 1.59 -12.89
C CYS A 212 28.18 2.24 -13.98
N SER A 213 27.83 2.09 -15.26
CA SER A 213 28.56 2.75 -16.36
C SER A 213 28.50 4.28 -16.26
N HIS A 214 27.34 4.83 -15.89
CA HIS A 214 27.16 6.26 -15.70
C HIS A 214 27.82 6.74 -14.41
N LEU A 215 27.60 6.04 -13.30
CA LEU A 215 28.17 6.35 -11.99
C LEU A 215 29.70 6.39 -12.09
N TYR A 216 30.35 5.39 -12.72
CA TYR A 216 31.79 5.37 -12.94
C TYR A 216 32.29 6.62 -13.68
N HIS A 217 31.61 7.00 -14.78
CA HIS A 217 31.98 8.19 -15.53
C HIS A 217 31.90 9.47 -14.67
N TYR A 218 30.83 9.60 -13.88
CA TYR A 218 30.65 10.76 -13.00
C TYR A 218 31.63 10.77 -11.84
N THR A 219 31.89 9.63 -11.21
CA THR A 219 32.87 9.49 -10.13
C THR A 219 34.26 9.92 -10.57
N VAL A 220 34.71 9.50 -11.76
CA VAL A 220 35.99 9.93 -12.32
C VAL A 220 36.04 11.45 -12.48
N LYS A 221 35.00 12.06 -13.08
CA LYS A 221 34.92 13.52 -13.25
C LYS A 221 34.87 14.28 -11.92
N LEU A 222 34.11 13.80 -10.95
CA LEU A 222 33.99 14.38 -9.62
C LEU A 222 35.32 14.34 -8.87
N LEU A 223 36.02 13.22 -8.90
CA LEU A 223 37.34 13.06 -8.26
C LEU A 223 38.39 13.99 -8.85
N PHE A 224 38.46 14.13 -10.19
CA PHE A 224 39.35 15.11 -10.81
C PHE A 224 39.00 16.55 -10.39
N LYS A 225 37.71 16.89 -10.29
CA LYS A 225 37.29 18.21 -9.80
C LYS A 225 37.58 18.44 -8.31
N LEU A 226 37.49 17.40 -7.48
CA LEU A 226 37.87 17.50 -6.06
C LEU A 226 39.38 17.69 -5.92
N HIS A 227 40.18 16.95 -6.68
CA HIS A 227 41.63 17.12 -6.72
C HIS A 227 42.09 18.49 -7.24
N ALA A 228 41.26 19.17 -8.04
CA ALA A 228 41.52 20.55 -8.46
C ALA A 228 41.24 21.60 -7.36
N CYS A 229 40.51 21.23 -6.29
CA CYS A 229 40.07 22.17 -5.25
C CYS A 229 40.51 21.80 -3.83
N LEU A 230 41.03 20.59 -3.60
CA LEU A 230 41.42 20.08 -2.29
C LEU A 230 42.79 19.40 -2.32
N PRO A 231 43.56 19.41 -1.21
CA PRO A 231 44.85 18.72 -1.12
C PRO A 231 44.72 17.21 -1.35
N ALA A 232 45.78 16.61 -1.91
CA ALA A 232 45.82 15.17 -2.20
C ALA A 232 45.63 14.33 -0.93
N ASP A 233 46.22 14.72 0.20
CA ASP A 233 46.14 13.96 1.46
C ASP A 233 44.71 13.85 1.99
N THR A 234 43.90 14.91 1.83
CA THR A 234 42.49 14.93 2.25
C THR A 234 41.62 13.96 1.45
N LEU A 235 42.00 13.66 0.20
CA LEU A 235 41.26 12.79 -0.71
C LEU A 235 41.77 11.35 -0.75
N GLN A 236 42.70 10.96 0.13
CA GLN A 236 43.26 9.60 0.16
C GLN A 236 42.15 8.54 0.26
N GLY A 237 41.23 8.67 1.23
CA GLY A 237 40.12 7.73 1.38
C GLY A 237 39.16 7.69 0.18
N HIS A 238 39.04 8.77 -0.59
CA HIS A 238 38.23 8.78 -1.82
C HIS A 238 38.90 8.00 -2.94
N ARG A 239 40.24 8.09 -3.06
CA ARG A 239 41.01 7.31 -4.02
C ARG A 239 41.01 5.82 -3.68
N ASP A 240 41.19 5.48 -2.41
CA ASP A 240 41.17 4.08 -1.94
C ASP A 240 39.80 3.44 -2.21
N ARG A 241 38.71 4.13 -1.85
CA ARG A 241 37.35 3.66 -2.14
C ARG A 241 37.07 3.53 -3.63
N PHE A 242 37.52 4.49 -4.44
CA PHE A 242 37.40 4.38 -5.90
C PHE A 242 38.17 3.18 -6.46
N HIS A 243 39.36 2.90 -5.92
CA HIS A 243 40.18 1.77 -6.35
C HIS A 243 39.44 0.44 -6.13
N ASP A 244 38.87 0.24 -4.94
CA ASP A 244 38.09 -0.96 -4.62
C ASP A 244 36.84 -1.10 -5.52
N GLN A 245 36.12 0.00 -5.72
CA GLN A 245 34.95 0.03 -6.60
C GLN A 245 35.32 -0.23 -8.07
N PHE A 246 36.45 0.29 -8.54
CA PHE A 246 36.93 0.06 -9.90
C PHE A 246 37.19 -1.42 -10.16
N HIS A 247 37.89 -2.10 -9.25
CA HIS A 247 38.17 -3.53 -9.38
C HIS A 247 36.92 -4.39 -9.27
N SER A 248 36.01 -4.04 -8.36
CA SER A 248 34.71 -4.70 -8.22
C SER A 248 33.86 -4.55 -9.48
N LEU A 249 33.80 -3.34 -10.03
CA LEU A 249 33.08 -3.04 -11.27
C LEU A 249 33.70 -3.75 -12.48
N LYS A 250 35.03 -3.76 -12.61
CA LYS A 250 35.74 -4.47 -13.68
C LYS A 250 35.44 -5.97 -13.63
N THR A 251 35.44 -6.57 -12.44
CA THR A 251 35.09 -7.98 -12.23
C THR A 251 33.64 -8.25 -12.63
N PHE A 252 32.71 -7.41 -12.21
CA PHE A 252 31.30 -7.52 -12.57
C PHE A 252 31.09 -7.41 -14.09
N PHE A 253 31.64 -6.38 -14.75
CA PHE A 253 31.47 -6.17 -16.19
C PHE A 253 32.07 -7.31 -17.02
N ASN A 254 33.24 -7.84 -16.64
CA ASN A 254 33.82 -8.99 -17.31
C ASN A 254 32.92 -10.23 -17.18
N ARG A 255 32.45 -10.53 -15.95
CA ARG A 255 31.58 -11.68 -15.69
C ARG A 255 30.22 -11.56 -16.41
N ALA A 256 29.61 -10.38 -16.41
CA ALA A 256 28.36 -10.13 -17.12
C ALA A 256 28.54 -10.25 -18.65
N ARG A 257 29.65 -9.72 -19.19
CA ARG A 257 29.96 -9.79 -20.62
C ARG A 257 30.11 -11.23 -21.11
N ASP A 258 30.54 -12.15 -20.27
CA ASP A 258 30.73 -13.55 -20.65
C ASP A 258 29.40 -14.34 -20.71
N MET A 259 28.33 -13.84 -20.10
CA MET A 259 27.01 -14.51 -20.10
C MET A 259 26.25 -14.30 -21.41
N MET A 260 25.64 -15.37 -21.92
CA MET A 260 24.90 -15.36 -23.19
C MET A 260 23.68 -14.44 -23.15
N TYR A 261 23.02 -14.31 -22.00
CA TYR A 261 21.86 -13.43 -21.83
C TYR A 261 22.20 -11.96 -22.12
N PHE A 262 23.27 -11.41 -21.52
CA PHE A 262 23.65 -10.02 -21.75
C PHE A 262 24.22 -9.80 -23.15
N LYS A 263 25.03 -10.75 -23.69
CA LYS A 263 25.58 -10.65 -25.05
C LYS A 263 24.53 -10.42 -26.13
N ARG A 264 23.31 -10.94 -25.95
CA ARG A 264 22.19 -10.79 -26.89
C ARG A 264 21.45 -9.47 -26.74
N LEU A 265 21.43 -8.88 -25.54
CA LEU A 265 20.56 -7.74 -25.22
C LEU A 265 21.32 -6.41 -25.09
N ILE A 266 22.57 -6.44 -24.64
CA ILE A 266 23.39 -5.25 -24.41
C ILE A 266 24.86 -5.48 -24.74
N GLN A 267 25.52 -4.45 -25.28
CA GLN A 267 26.97 -4.39 -25.40
C GLN A 267 27.57 -3.73 -24.15
N ILE A 268 28.24 -4.53 -23.32
CA ILE A 268 28.89 -4.07 -22.09
C ILE A 268 30.29 -3.54 -22.42
N PRO A 269 30.63 -2.27 -22.10
CA PRO A 269 31.93 -1.68 -22.42
C PRO A 269 33.07 -2.32 -21.63
N ARG A 270 34.26 -2.38 -22.22
CA ARG A 270 35.49 -2.81 -21.52
C ARG A 270 36.05 -1.63 -20.73
N LEU A 271 36.31 -1.84 -19.44
CA LEU A 271 37.03 -0.86 -18.62
C LEU A 271 38.55 -0.96 -18.87
N PRO A 272 39.31 0.14 -18.66
CA PRO A 272 40.76 0.15 -18.79
C PRO A 272 41.44 -0.87 -17.86
N ASP A 273 42.72 -1.17 -18.14
CA ASP A 273 43.43 -2.15 -17.32
C ASP A 273 43.77 -1.67 -15.91
N SER A 274 44.09 -0.39 -15.79
CA SER A 274 44.35 0.30 -14.53
C SER A 274 43.39 1.47 -14.32
N PRO A 275 43.08 1.85 -13.06
CA PRO A 275 42.26 3.01 -12.76
C PRO A 275 42.96 4.32 -13.16
N PRO A 276 42.21 5.39 -13.50
CA PRO A 276 42.78 6.71 -13.81
C PRO A 276 43.65 7.26 -12.67
N ASN A 277 44.76 7.90 -13.01
CA ASN A 277 45.60 8.57 -12.02
C ASN A 277 45.10 9.99 -11.75
N PHE A 278 44.39 10.18 -10.63
CA PHE A 278 43.80 11.47 -10.25
C PHE A 278 44.81 12.57 -9.87
N LEU A 279 46.08 12.22 -9.65
CA LEU A 279 47.14 13.19 -9.37
C LEU A 279 47.73 13.80 -10.65
N ARG A 280 47.39 13.25 -11.82
CA ARG A 280 47.80 13.78 -13.14
C ARG A 280 46.59 14.33 -13.87
N ALA A 281 46.45 15.65 -13.93
CA ALA A 281 45.33 16.31 -14.60
C ALA A 281 45.17 15.89 -16.09
N SER A 282 46.27 15.52 -16.76
CA SER A 282 46.26 15.00 -18.13
C SER A 282 45.52 13.66 -18.28
N ALA A 283 45.43 12.85 -17.22
CA ALA A 283 44.73 11.56 -17.24
C ALA A 283 43.20 11.72 -17.38
N LEU A 284 42.65 12.91 -17.16
CA LEU A 284 41.23 13.20 -17.46
C LEU A 284 40.97 13.25 -18.98
N ALA A 285 41.96 13.66 -19.78
CA ALA A 285 41.84 13.74 -21.23
C ALA A 285 41.81 12.35 -21.90
N GLU A 286 42.35 11.33 -21.24
CA GLU A 286 42.33 9.92 -21.66
C GLU A 286 41.03 9.20 -21.27
N HIS A 287 40.20 9.78 -20.39
CA HIS A 287 38.98 9.16 -19.90
C HIS A 287 37.84 9.22 -20.92
N VAL A 288 37.52 8.09 -21.51
CA VAL A 288 36.36 7.93 -22.40
C VAL A 288 35.16 7.40 -21.60
N LYS A 289 33.99 8.03 -21.78
CA LYS A 289 32.74 7.56 -21.16
C LYS A 289 32.44 6.13 -21.64
N PRO A 290 32.36 5.12 -20.74
CA PRO A 290 31.91 3.80 -21.14
C PRO A 290 30.43 3.89 -21.53
N MET A 291 30.11 3.57 -22.79
CA MET A 291 28.74 3.58 -23.31
C MET A 291 28.24 2.15 -23.43
N VAL A 292 27.13 1.84 -22.77
CA VAL A 292 26.40 0.58 -22.94
C VAL A 292 25.46 0.78 -24.13
N VAL A 293 25.69 0.05 -25.21
CA VAL A 293 24.88 0.13 -26.43
C VAL A 293 23.87 -1.01 -26.40
N ILE A 294 22.59 -0.70 -26.54
CA ILE A 294 21.54 -1.71 -26.80
C ILE A 294 21.51 -1.87 -28.33
N PRO A 295 21.77 -3.06 -28.90
CA PRO A 295 21.59 -3.27 -30.34
C PRO A 295 20.14 -2.96 -30.72
N ASP A 296 19.92 -2.19 -31.79
CA ASP A 296 18.58 -2.04 -32.36
C ASP A 296 18.15 -3.42 -32.87
N GLU A 297 17.07 -3.98 -32.32
CA GLU A 297 16.49 -5.22 -32.82
C GLU A 297 15.96 -4.97 -34.24
N GLU A 298 16.68 -5.45 -35.26
CA GLU A 298 16.06 -5.84 -36.52
C GLU A 298 15.15 -7.03 -36.18
N GLU A 299 13.84 -6.77 -36.07
CA GLU A 299 12.83 -7.78 -35.77
C GLU A 299 12.86 -8.89 -36.84
N PRO A 300 13.05 -10.17 -36.47
CA PRO A 300 12.62 -11.27 -37.31
C PRO A 300 11.10 -11.37 -37.19
N GLU A 301 10.41 -11.15 -38.31
CA GLU A 301 8.99 -11.45 -38.48
C GLU A 301 8.72 -12.95 -38.21
N GLU A 302 8.24 -13.29 -37.01
CA GLU A 302 7.64 -14.59 -36.72
C GLU A 302 6.11 -14.45 -36.72
N GLN A 303 5.52 -14.82 -37.86
CA GLN A 303 4.14 -15.29 -38.12
C GLN A 303 3.06 -14.95 -37.07
N GLU A 304 2.29 -13.90 -37.38
CA GLU A 304 0.92 -13.74 -36.90
C GLU A 304 -0.02 -14.60 -37.78
N ASP A 305 -0.84 -15.46 -37.16
CA ASP A 305 -1.99 -16.09 -37.82
C ASP A 305 -3.13 -15.03 -37.93
N ASP A 306 -3.58 -14.74 -39.17
CA ASP A 306 -4.66 -13.83 -39.60
C ASP A 306 -6.00 -14.05 -38.86
N ASP A 307 -6.92 -13.08 -38.67
CA ASP A 307 -7.53 -12.17 -39.67
C ASP A 307 -8.41 -11.06 -38.96
N PRO A 308 -8.90 -9.97 -39.62
CA PRO A 308 -8.22 -8.95 -40.45
C PRO A 308 -8.51 -7.48 -40.01
N GLU A 309 -7.67 -6.53 -40.41
CA GLU A 309 -8.04 -5.46 -41.38
C GLU A 309 -6.87 -4.47 -41.64
N PRO A 310 -6.82 -3.85 -42.83
CA PRO A 310 -5.61 -3.74 -43.63
C PRO A 310 -4.95 -2.38 -43.53
N LEU A 311 -3.64 -2.27 -43.73
CA LEU A 311 -3.05 -1.11 -44.43
C LEU A 311 -1.62 -1.40 -44.90
N ILE A 312 -1.53 -1.73 -46.19
CA ILE A 312 -0.49 -1.43 -47.19
C ILE A 312 0.88 -1.00 -46.62
N ASP A 313 1.81 -1.94 -46.67
CA ASP A 313 3.26 -1.71 -46.61
C ASP A 313 3.78 -1.21 -47.96
N VAL A 314 4.62 -0.16 -47.94
CA VAL A 314 5.73 -0.01 -48.91
C VAL A 314 6.86 0.74 -48.19
N THR A 315 7.77 -0.03 -47.63
CA THR A 315 9.13 0.41 -47.32
C THR A 315 9.91 0.63 -48.63
N GLU A 316 10.72 1.68 -48.74
CA GLU A 316 11.93 1.58 -49.55
C GLU A 316 13.00 2.61 -49.15
N ALA A 317 14.15 2.09 -48.76
CA ALA A 317 15.44 2.66 -49.13
C ALA A 317 16.43 1.49 -49.22
N PRO A 318 17.59 1.66 -49.86
CA PRO A 318 17.91 2.27 -51.15
C PRO A 318 18.62 1.21 -52.05
N PRO A 319 19.03 1.51 -53.30
CA PRO A 319 20.44 1.21 -53.57
C PRO A 319 21.12 2.07 -54.66
N THR A 320 22.41 2.29 -54.49
CA THR A 320 23.32 2.62 -55.60
C THR A 320 23.65 1.37 -56.41
N GLY A 321 23.46 1.48 -57.74
CA GLY A 321 24.40 0.98 -58.74
C GLY A 321 24.19 -0.44 -59.28
N ALA A 322 23.41 -0.59 -60.36
CA ALA A 322 23.97 -0.71 -61.71
C ALA A 322 22.95 -1.24 -62.74
N ARG A 323 23.05 -0.64 -63.94
CA ARG A 323 22.79 -1.18 -65.28
C ARG A 323 21.44 -0.85 -65.97
N ARG A 324 21.62 -0.07 -67.06
CA ARG A 324 20.68 0.35 -68.11
C ARG A 324 19.88 -0.82 -68.74
N VAL A 325 18.59 -0.60 -69.00
CA VAL A 325 17.97 -0.28 -70.32
C VAL A 325 16.45 -0.52 -70.21
N ARG A 326 15.64 0.55 -70.25
CA ARG A 326 14.27 0.61 -70.84
C ARG A 326 13.66 1.99 -70.58
N SER A 327 13.95 2.94 -71.47
CA SER A 327 13.46 4.32 -71.44
C SER A 327 12.53 4.54 -72.63
N ARG A 328 11.25 4.89 -72.37
CA ARG A 328 10.45 5.91 -73.11
C ARG A 328 8.95 5.97 -72.75
N VAL A 329 8.36 4.99 -72.06
CA VAL A 329 6.92 5.03 -71.68
C VAL A 329 6.67 5.71 -70.32
N TYR A 330 7.66 5.76 -69.43
CA TYR A 330 7.51 6.26 -68.06
C TYR A 330 7.49 7.80 -67.90
N VAL A 331 7.92 8.56 -68.91
CA VAL A 331 8.13 10.01 -68.77
C VAL A 331 6.80 10.80 -68.69
N CYS A 332 5.72 10.31 -69.31
CA CYS A 332 4.44 11.03 -69.34
C CYS A 332 3.54 10.78 -68.11
N LEU A 333 3.71 9.64 -67.41
CA LEU A 333 2.97 9.30 -66.18
C LEU A 333 3.63 9.87 -64.91
N CYS A 334 4.97 10.03 -64.90
CA CYS A 334 5.69 10.67 -63.80
C CYS A 334 5.28 12.14 -63.64
N ALA A 335 5.20 12.92 -64.72
CA ALA A 335 4.90 14.36 -64.63
C ALA A 335 3.54 14.67 -63.98
N ASN A 336 2.53 13.81 -64.18
CA ASN A 336 1.20 13.99 -63.60
C ASN A 336 1.17 13.56 -62.11
N ARG A 337 1.95 12.53 -61.74
CA ARG A 337 2.16 12.14 -60.34
C ARG A 337 2.99 13.18 -59.59
N ASP A 338 3.99 13.77 -60.21
CA ASP A 338 4.85 14.80 -59.60
C ASP A 338 4.06 16.07 -59.28
N LEU A 339 3.14 16.49 -60.18
CA LEU A 339 2.22 17.59 -59.91
C LEU A 339 1.25 17.30 -58.75
N GLN A 340 0.78 16.06 -58.63
CA GLN A 340 -0.10 15.64 -57.54
C GLN A 340 0.66 15.52 -56.21
N ILE A 341 1.90 15.04 -56.24
CA ILE A 341 2.81 15.02 -55.09
C ILE A 341 3.09 16.45 -54.63
N ASP A 342 3.33 17.39 -55.54
CA ASP A 342 3.56 18.79 -55.18
C ASP A 342 2.31 19.48 -54.64
N SER A 343 1.11 19.09 -55.12
CA SER A 343 -0.16 19.54 -54.54
C SER A 343 -0.33 19.03 -53.10
N LEU A 344 -0.11 17.73 -52.88
CA LEU A 344 -0.23 17.11 -51.55
C LEU A 344 0.86 17.61 -50.59
N LYS A 345 2.06 17.91 -51.07
CA LYS A 345 3.12 18.54 -50.26
C LYS A 345 2.72 19.94 -49.79
N ARG A 346 2.14 20.76 -50.67
CA ARG A 346 1.61 22.09 -50.27
C ARG A 346 0.46 21.97 -49.27
N GLU A 347 -0.41 20.99 -49.45
CA GLU A 347 -1.52 20.72 -48.51
C GLU A 347 -1.01 20.24 -47.14
N MET A 348 0.01 19.36 -47.12
CA MET A 348 0.70 18.99 -45.88
C MET A 348 1.41 20.16 -45.21
N GLU A 349 2.00 21.08 -45.98
CA GLU A 349 2.63 22.29 -45.44
C GLU A 349 1.59 23.23 -44.82
N LEU A 350 0.44 23.41 -45.48
CA LEU A 350 -0.68 24.19 -44.93
C LEU A 350 -1.23 23.55 -43.65
N LEU A 351 -1.48 22.24 -43.65
CA LEU A 351 -1.96 21.52 -42.47
C LEU A 351 -0.94 21.55 -41.33
N ARG A 352 0.37 21.47 -41.62
CA ARG A 352 1.42 21.67 -40.60
C ARG A 352 1.41 23.08 -40.03
N ALA A 353 1.20 24.10 -40.87
CA ALA A 353 1.08 25.48 -40.42
C ALA A 353 -0.17 25.71 -39.56
N GLU A 354 -1.30 25.10 -39.91
CA GLU A 354 -2.52 25.12 -39.08
C GLU A 354 -2.33 24.39 -37.75
N LEU A 355 -1.65 23.24 -37.75
CA LEU A 355 -1.30 22.52 -36.53
C LEU A 355 -0.42 23.36 -35.60
N GLU A 356 0.59 24.04 -36.14
CA GLU A 356 1.44 24.94 -35.35
C GLU A 356 0.68 26.16 -34.84
N LYS A 357 -0.30 26.68 -35.60
CA LYS A 357 -1.20 27.74 -35.14
C LYS A 357 -2.08 27.28 -33.97
N ILE A 358 -2.73 26.12 -34.08
CA ILE A 358 -3.56 25.54 -33.03
C ILE A 358 -2.73 25.26 -31.78
N LYS A 359 -1.51 24.73 -31.96
CA LYS A 359 -0.56 24.49 -30.87
C LYS A 359 -0.14 25.78 -30.18
N ALA A 360 0.11 26.86 -30.93
CA ALA A 360 0.40 28.17 -30.37
C ALA A 360 -0.78 28.76 -29.59
N GLU A 361 -2.02 28.58 -30.08
CA GLU A 361 -3.24 29.00 -29.39
C GLU A 361 -3.46 28.20 -28.10
N ALA A 362 -3.27 26.88 -28.12
CA ALA A 362 -3.29 26.03 -26.93
C ALA A 362 -2.19 26.44 -25.92
N GLN A 363 -0.99 26.79 -26.39
CA GLN A 363 0.10 27.27 -25.55
C GLN A 363 -0.27 28.59 -24.83
N ARG A 364 -0.99 29.49 -25.52
CA ARG A 364 -1.52 30.73 -24.93
C ARG A 364 -2.56 30.45 -23.85
N TYR A 365 -3.51 29.54 -24.10
CA TYR A 365 -4.49 29.11 -23.09
C TYR A 365 -3.83 28.48 -21.86
N ILE A 366 -2.83 27.61 -22.06
CA ILE A 366 -2.06 27.03 -20.95
C ILE A 366 -1.36 28.13 -20.13
N THR A 367 -0.85 29.17 -20.79
CA THR A 367 -0.17 30.28 -20.12
C THR A 367 -1.18 31.12 -19.31
N GLN A 368 -2.37 31.36 -19.86
CA GLN A 368 -3.46 32.06 -19.17
C GLN A 368 -3.95 31.27 -17.94
N LEU A 369 -4.18 29.97 -18.08
CA LEU A 369 -4.59 29.11 -16.96
C LEU A 369 -3.51 29.03 -15.87
N LYS A 370 -2.24 28.95 -16.24
CA LYS A 370 -1.13 29.02 -15.27
C LYS A 370 -1.10 30.34 -14.52
N SER A 371 -1.36 31.46 -15.19
CA SER A 371 -1.47 32.76 -14.55
C SER A 371 -2.63 32.81 -13.54
N GLN A 372 -3.78 32.20 -13.88
CA GLN A 372 -4.92 32.11 -12.97
C GLN A 372 -4.63 31.23 -11.75
N ILE A 373 -3.97 30.08 -11.94
CA ILE A 373 -3.53 29.22 -10.84
C ILE A 373 -2.60 29.99 -9.90
N ASN A 374 -1.60 30.71 -10.43
CA ASN A 374 -0.70 31.52 -9.61
C ASN A 374 -1.42 32.63 -8.83
N SER A 375 -2.46 33.26 -9.43
CA SER A 375 -3.28 34.25 -8.74
C SER A 375 -4.06 33.62 -7.57
N LEU A 376 -4.70 32.48 -7.82
CA LEU A 376 -5.45 31.75 -6.79
C LEU A 376 -4.55 31.21 -5.67
N GLU A 377 -3.33 30.77 -6.01
CA GLU A 377 -2.33 30.36 -5.03
C GLU A 377 -1.86 31.54 -4.16
N ALA A 378 -1.70 32.73 -4.75
CA ALA A 378 -1.38 33.96 -4.00
C ALA A 378 -2.53 34.38 -3.07
N GLU A 379 -3.78 34.35 -3.56
CA GLU A 379 -4.98 34.63 -2.75
C GLU A 379 -5.13 33.64 -1.59
N LEU A 380 -4.84 32.36 -1.82
CA LEU A 380 -4.86 31.33 -0.77
C LEU A 380 -3.81 31.61 0.32
N GLU A 381 -2.61 32.05 -0.07
CA GLU A 381 -1.55 32.39 0.88
C GLU A 381 -1.89 33.68 1.66
N GLU A 382 -2.51 34.66 1.01
CA GLU A 382 -3.04 35.85 1.68
C GLU A 382 -4.11 35.49 2.72
N GLN A 383 -5.05 34.59 2.38
CA GLN A 383 -6.05 34.11 3.34
C GLN A 383 -5.43 33.37 4.53
N ARG A 384 -4.35 32.61 4.32
CA ARG A 384 -3.61 31.95 5.42
C ARG A 384 -2.98 32.96 6.36
N VAL A 385 -2.34 34.00 5.82
CA VAL A 385 -1.76 35.09 6.62
C VAL A 385 -2.85 35.85 7.38
N GLN A 386 -3.99 36.12 6.75
CA GLN A 386 -5.13 36.78 7.38
C GLN A 386 -5.71 35.93 8.53
N LYS A 387 -5.85 34.62 8.34
CA LYS A 387 -6.27 33.68 9.39
C LYS A 387 -5.28 33.66 10.56
N GLN A 388 -3.97 33.67 10.30
CA GLN A 388 -2.96 33.70 11.35
C GLN A 388 -3.02 35.01 12.15
N ARG A 389 -3.23 36.16 11.50
CA ARG A 389 -3.44 37.45 12.19
C ARG A 389 -4.69 37.42 13.06
N ALA A 390 -5.80 36.90 12.56
CA ALA A 390 -7.04 36.78 13.33
C ALA A 390 -6.90 35.86 14.55
N LEU A 391 -6.09 34.80 14.46
CA LEU A 391 -5.79 33.93 15.61
C LEU A 391 -5.01 34.67 16.70
N LEU A 392 -3.98 35.43 16.33
CA LEU A 392 -3.20 36.26 17.26
C LEU A 392 -4.06 37.34 17.92
N GLU A 393 -4.94 38.00 17.14
CA GLU A 393 -5.89 38.98 17.66
C GLU A 393 -6.91 38.32 18.61
N ASN A 394 -7.38 37.10 18.32
CA ASN A 394 -8.27 36.36 19.21
C ASN A 394 -7.60 36.01 20.55
N GLU A 395 -6.33 35.64 20.50
CA GLU A 395 -5.53 35.36 21.70
C GLU A 395 -5.31 36.63 22.54
N GLN A 396 -5.03 37.76 21.89
CA GLN A 396 -4.91 39.06 22.56
C GLN A 396 -6.24 39.49 23.22
N LEU A 397 -7.37 39.36 22.51
CA LEU A 397 -8.69 39.67 23.05
C LEU A 397 -9.07 38.75 24.21
N ARG A 398 -8.64 37.48 24.21
CA ARG A 398 -8.82 36.57 25.36
C ARG A 398 -8.06 37.06 26.58
N MET A 399 -6.80 37.46 26.42
CA MET A 399 -6.01 38.03 27.52
C MET A 399 -6.62 39.33 28.07
N GLU A 400 -7.11 40.22 27.20
CA GLU A 400 -7.79 41.46 27.62
C GLU A 400 -9.11 41.19 28.35
N LEU A 401 -9.88 40.19 27.91
CA LEU A 401 -11.11 39.76 28.57
C LEU A 401 -10.82 39.20 29.97
N GLU A 402 -9.77 38.38 30.12
CA GLU A 402 -9.32 37.87 31.42
C GLU A 402 -8.87 38.99 32.35
N ALA A 403 -8.09 39.96 31.84
CA ALA A 403 -7.68 41.13 32.61
C ALA A 403 -8.88 42.00 33.05
N THR A 404 -9.89 42.14 32.20
CA THR A 404 -11.12 42.87 32.54
C THR A 404 -11.95 42.12 33.56
N ARG A 405 -12.05 40.79 33.47
CA ARG A 405 -12.72 39.96 34.49
C ARG A 405 -12.06 40.08 35.86
N ARG A 406 -10.72 40.11 35.92
CA ARG A 406 -9.98 40.34 37.18
C ARG A 406 -10.31 41.71 37.78
N ARG A 407 -10.26 42.78 36.97
CA ARG A 407 -10.64 44.13 37.42
C ARG A 407 -12.09 44.22 37.89
N ASN A 408 -13.02 43.54 37.22
CA ASN A 408 -14.42 43.51 37.65
C ASN A 408 -14.60 42.76 38.97
N ALA A 409 -13.91 41.63 39.19
CA ALA A 409 -13.94 40.91 40.45
C ALA A 409 -13.35 41.74 41.61
N GLU A 410 -12.28 42.49 41.35
CA GLU A 410 -11.70 43.46 42.31
C GLU A 410 -12.69 44.60 42.61
N HIS A 411 -13.38 45.13 41.59
CA HIS A 411 -14.40 46.16 41.74
C HIS A 411 -15.61 45.66 42.54
N GLU A 412 -16.11 44.45 42.27
CA GLU A 412 -17.20 43.82 43.04
C GLU A 412 -16.81 43.63 44.51
N SER A 413 -15.57 43.19 44.78
CA SER A 413 -15.04 43.09 46.15
C SER A 413 -15.00 44.44 46.84
N MET A 414 -14.54 45.49 46.14
CA MET A 414 -14.46 46.84 46.67
C MET A 414 -15.84 47.47 46.90
N GLN A 415 -16.81 47.23 46.00
CA GLN A 415 -18.19 47.65 46.14
C GLN A 415 -18.88 46.99 47.34
N GLY A 416 -18.55 45.74 47.65
CA GLY A 416 -19.00 45.06 48.88
C GLY A 416 -18.54 45.80 50.15
N VAL A 417 -17.28 46.24 50.18
CA VAL A 417 -16.71 47.03 51.30
C VAL A 417 -17.38 48.41 51.40
N PHE A 418 -17.64 49.08 50.27
CA PHE A 418 -18.36 50.36 50.26
C PHE A 418 -19.80 50.22 50.76
N SER A 419 -20.54 49.18 50.35
CA SER A 419 -21.91 48.95 50.81
C SER A 419 -21.98 48.69 52.32
N GLU A 420 -20.98 47.98 52.89
CA GLU A 420 -20.91 47.75 54.33
C GLU A 420 -20.57 49.04 55.10
N ALA A 421 -19.67 49.87 54.56
CA ALA A 421 -19.35 51.18 55.11
C ALA A 421 -20.55 52.15 55.05
N GLU A 422 -21.32 52.14 53.97
CA GLU A 422 -22.53 52.94 53.80
C GLU A 422 -23.62 52.53 54.80
N LYS A 423 -23.85 51.23 55.01
CA LYS A 423 -24.79 50.75 56.04
C LYS A 423 -24.38 51.19 57.45
N LYS A 424 -23.07 51.19 57.76
CA LYS A 424 -22.55 51.71 59.04
C LYS A 424 -22.77 53.22 59.16
N ALA A 425 -22.52 53.97 58.09
CA ALA A 425 -22.75 55.42 58.06
C ALA A 425 -24.24 55.77 58.25
N GLN A 426 -25.15 55.11 57.54
CA GLN A 426 -26.60 55.28 57.70
C GLN A 426 -27.05 54.95 59.12
N ALA A 427 -26.52 53.88 59.74
CA ALA A 427 -26.82 53.55 61.13
C ALA A 427 -26.32 54.61 62.13
N THR A 428 -25.17 55.23 61.87
CA THR A 428 -24.66 56.35 62.70
C THR A 428 -25.47 57.62 62.51
N GLU A 429 -25.93 57.92 61.28
CA GLU A 429 -26.79 59.05 60.98
C GLU A 429 -28.16 58.91 61.66
N LEU A 430 -28.73 57.70 61.68
CA LEU A 430 -29.99 57.41 62.37
C LEU A 430 -29.87 57.56 63.89
N ARG A 431 -28.72 57.19 64.47
CA ARG A 431 -28.40 57.46 65.89
C ARG A 431 -28.25 58.97 66.17
N TYR A 432 -27.60 59.69 65.27
CA TYR A 432 -27.42 61.14 65.39
C TYR A 432 -28.77 61.88 65.30
N ASN A 433 -29.66 61.48 64.37
CA ASN A 433 -31.00 62.06 64.25
C ASN A 433 -31.87 61.77 65.48
N LYS A 434 -31.81 60.57 66.05
CA LYS A 434 -32.48 60.28 67.34
C LYS A 434 -31.96 61.14 68.49
N LEU A 435 -30.65 61.37 68.53
CA LEU A 435 -30.03 62.24 69.54
C LEU A 435 -30.45 63.71 69.34
N LYS A 436 -30.53 64.16 68.09
CA LYS A 436 -31.01 65.50 67.70
C LYS A 436 -32.47 65.72 68.10
N GLU A 437 -33.35 64.73 67.88
CA GLU A 437 -34.75 64.78 68.35
C GLU A 437 -34.83 64.84 69.88
N LYS A 438 -34.05 64.03 70.60
CA LYS A 438 -34.01 64.09 72.08
C LYS A 438 -33.48 65.43 72.59
N HIS A 439 -32.51 66.02 71.91
CA HIS A 439 -32.01 67.35 72.23
C HIS A 439 -33.07 68.44 71.96
N ALA A 440 -33.84 68.32 70.86
CA ALA A 440 -34.94 69.22 70.55
C ALA A 440 -36.10 69.12 71.57
N GLU A 441 -36.45 67.91 72.03
CA GLU A 441 -37.41 67.70 73.14
C GLU A 441 -36.93 68.37 74.43
N LEU A 442 -35.65 68.23 74.77
CA LEU A 442 -35.06 68.84 75.97
C LEU A 442 -35.11 70.37 75.92
N VAL A 443 -34.80 70.96 74.75
CA VAL A 443 -34.85 72.41 74.52
C VAL A 443 -36.29 72.92 74.59
N SER A 444 -37.28 72.18 74.07
CA SER A 444 -38.70 72.52 74.17
C SER A 444 -39.19 72.49 75.63
N ASN A 445 -38.83 71.45 76.38
CA ASN A 445 -39.16 71.34 77.81
C ASN A 445 -38.51 72.46 78.63
N HIS A 446 -37.25 72.82 78.32
CA HIS A 446 -36.56 73.95 78.94
C HIS A 446 -37.26 75.29 78.64
N ALA A 447 -37.73 75.48 77.40
CA ALA A 447 -38.50 76.66 77.00
C ALA A 447 -39.89 76.75 77.67
N GLU A 448 -40.54 75.61 77.96
CA GLU A 448 -41.79 75.55 78.73
C GLU A 448 -41.60 75.86 80.22
N LEU A 449 -40.50 75.37 80.82
CA LEU A 449 -40.12 75.70 82.20
C LEU A 449 -39.81 77.20 82.36
N LEU A 450 -39.11 77.81 81.39
CA LEU A 450 -38.84 79.25 81.38
C LEU A 450 -40.12 80.09 81.24
N ARG A 451 -41.13 79.64 80.48
CA ARG A 451 -42.45 80.32 80.44
C ARG A 451 -43.20 80.26 81.77
N LYS A 452 -43.00 79.20 82.58
CA LYS A 452 -43.59 79.08 83.93
C LYS A 452 -42.88 79.94 84.97
N VAL A 453 -41.55 80.09 84.88
CA VAL A 453 -40.76 80.99 85.75
C VAL A 453 -41.08 82.47 85.46
N ARG A 454 -41.25 82.83 84.19
CA ARG A 454 -41.54 84.21 83.73
C ARG A 454 -42.93 84.73 84.13
N VAL A 455 -43.87 83.87 84.48
CA VAL A 455 -45.20 84.24 85.01
C VAL A 455 -45.17 84.51 86.53
N LEU A 456 -44.15 84.00 87.25
CA LEU A 456 -43.96 84.24 88.69
C LEU A 456 -43.05 85.44 88.99
N GLU A 457 -42.13 85.81 88.08
CA GLU A 457 -41.25 86.97 88.24
C GLU A 457 -41.93 88.32 87.89
N ASN A 458 -43.02 88.29 87.13
CA ASN A 458 -43.76 89.50 86.70
C ASN A 458 -44.67 90.12 87.78
N SER A 459 -44.78 89.52 88.98
CA SER A 459 -45.56 90.07 90.10
C SER A 459 -44.73 90.68 91.24
N LEU A 460 -43.39 90.73 91.15
CA LEU A 460 -42.54 91.25 92.24
C LEU A 460 -41.53 92.35 91.83
N PHE A 461 -41.59 92.87 90.60
CA PHE A 461 -40.62 93.88 90.12
C PHE A 461 -41.19 95.32 90.09
N PHE A 462 -42.47 95.52 90.40
CA PHE A 462 -43.11 96.84 90.35
C PHE A 462 -42.87 97.72 91.61
N PHE A 463 -42.04 97.31 92.58
CA PHE A 463 -41.89 98.01 93.87
C PHE A 463 -40.48 98.54 94.20
N PHE A 464 -39.44 98.28 93.40
CA PHE A 464 -38.07 98.74 93.71
C PHE A 464 -37.52 99.83 92.76
N TYR A 465 -38.41 100.73 92.31
CA TYR A 465 -38.03 101.97 91.62
C TYR A 465 -37.40 103.03 92.54
N TYR A 466 -37.36 102.86 93.87
CA TYR A 466 -37.06 104.03 94.72
C TYR A 466 -35.73 104.07 95.47
N ILE A 467 -34.84 103.08 95.40
CA ILE A 467 -33.58 103.18 96.17
C ILE A 467 -32.38 102.68 95.35
N ASN A 468 -31.62 103.66 94.83
CA ASN A 468 -30.26 103.59 94.27
C ASN A 468 -30.14 103.29 92.77
N ALA A 469 -30.03 104.28 91.87
CA ALA A 469 -28.93 105.24 91.67
C ALA A 469 -27.89 104.76 90.64
N GLY A 470 -27.73 105.59 89.60
CA GLY A 470 -26.45 106.21 89.24
C GLY A 470 -25.32 105.30 88.77
N LEU A 471 -24.93 105.51 87.50
CA LEU A 471 -23.64 105.14 86.88
C LEU A 471 -23.43 103.67 86.52
N GLN A 472 -24.04 103.17 85.43
CA GLN A 472 -23.48 102.11 84.54
C GLN A 472 -24.22 101.97 83.19
N LEU A 473 -24.70 103.08 82.59
CA LEU A 473 -25.44 103.02 81.31
C LEU A 473 -24.52 102.92 80.06
N ASN A 474 -23.23 103.28 80.19
CA ASN A 474 -22.26 103.21 79.07
C ASN A 474 -21.58 101.83 78.93
N SER A 475 -21.47 101.02 79.99
CA SER A 475 -20.93 99.65 79.90
C SER A 475 -21.94 98.68 79.28
N SER A 476 -23.24 98.89 79.54
CA SER A 476 -24.31 98.03 79.03
C SER A 476 -24.58 98.19 77.53
N LEU A 477 -24.48 99.42 77.00
CA LEU A 477 -24.70 99.69 75.58
C LEU A 477 -23.56 99.13 74.70
N ALA A 478 -22.31 99.23 75.19
CA ALA A 478 -21.14 98.63 74.54
C ALA A 478 -21.16 97.09 74.57
N ALA A 479 -21.60 96.48 75.67
CA ALA A 479 -21.75 95.03 75.77
C ALA A 479 -22.83 94.49 74.80
N LEU A 480 -23.96 95.18 74.69
CA LEU A 480 -25.05 94.82 73.77
C LEU A 480 -24.66 95.01 72.29
N GLN A 481 -23.87 96.05 71.96
CA GLN A 481 -23.33 96.21 70.60
C GLN A 481 -22.31 95.12 70.26
N ALA A 482 -21.41 94.77 71.18
CA ALA A 482 -20.48 93.67 70.99
C ALA A 482 -21.20 92.31 70.83
N GLU A 483 -22.29 92.08 71.57
CA GLU A 483 -23.10 90.87 71.47
C GLU A 483 -23.89 90.81 70.16
N LYS A 484 -24.44 91.94 69.68
CA LYS A 484 -25.09 92.05 68.36
C LYS A 484 -24.10 91.72 67.23
N GLU A 485 -22.89 92.27 67.26
CA GLU A 485 -21.85 91.97 66.28
C GLU A 485 -21.37 90.51 66.36
N ARG A 486 -21.33 89.91 67.56
CA ARG A 486 -21.02 88.49 67.73
C ARG A 486 -22.11 87.60 67.13
N LEU A 487 -23.38 87.92 67.36
CA LEU A 487 -24.51 87.15 66.80
C LEU A 487 -24.61 87.30 65.29
N LEU A 488 -24.35 88.48 64.73
CA LEU A 488 -24.29 88.67 63.28
C LEU A 488 -23.14 87.88 62.64
N ARG A 489 -21.96 87.84 63.28
CA ARG A 489 -20.86 86.99 62.84
C ARG A 489 -21.24 85.50 62.88
N ASN A 490 -21.76 85.02 64.01
CA ASN A 490 -22.21 83.63 64.14
C ASN A 490 -23.31 83.27 63.13
N ALA A 491 -24.25 84.19 62.86
CA ALA A 491 -25.28 83.98 61.85
C ALA A 491 -24.67 83.88 60.44
N SER A 492 -23.73 84.79 60.11
CA SER A 492 -23.02 84.75 58.82
C SER A 492 -22.16 83.49 58.65
N GLU A 493 -21.52 83.02 59.72
CA GLU A 493 -20.75 81.77 59.74
C GLU A 493 -21.66 80.55 59.55
N LYS A 494 -22.82 80.50 60.22
CA LYS A 494 -23.79 79.41 60.06
C LYS A 494 -24.46 79.42 58.68
N GLU A 495 -24.68 80.60 58.10
CA GLU A 495 -25.20 80.74 56.75
C GLU A 495 -24.16 80.30 55.70
N ALA A 496 -22.88 80.63 55.91
CA ALA A 496 -21.78 80.12 55.10
C ALA A 496 -21.62 78.60 55.21
N GLU A 497 -21.68 78.02 56.42
CA GLU A 497 -21.67 76.56 56.64
C GLU A 497 -22.88 75.87 55.98
N LEU A 498 -24.08 76.46 56.04
CA LEU A 498 -25.26 75.93 55.36
C LEU A 498 -25.10 75.95 53.83
N SER A 499 -24.50 77.02 53.29
CA SER A 499 -24.23 77.13 51.86
C SER A 499 -23.22 76.09 51.38
N SER A 500 -22.15 75.83 52.16
CA SER A 500 -21.14 74.83 51.83
C SER A 500 -21.68 73.41 51.95
N LEU A 501 -22.51 73.13 52.96
CA LEU A 501 -23.16 71.83 53.12
C LEU A 501 -24.16 71.55 51.98
N ARG A 502 -24.90 72.56 51.52
CA ARG A 502 -25.78 72.45 50.34
C ARG A 502 -25.00 72.16 49.07
N GLN A 503 -23.89 72.87 48.83
CA GLN A 503 -23.01 72.58 47.69
C GLN A 503 -22.44 71.17 47.76
N ALA A 504 -21.99 70.72 48.95
CA ALA A 504 -21.49 69.37 49.15
C ALA A 504 -22.57 68.30 48.92
N HIS A 505 -23.81 68.54 49.36
CA HIS A 505 -24.94 67.66 49.09
C HIS A 505 -25.25 67.56 47.59
N GLN A 506 -25.30 68.71 46.91
CA GLN A 506 -25.60 68.79 45.48
C GLN A 506 -24.53 68.10 44.63
N LEU A 507 -23.24 68.26 45.00
CA LEU A 507 -22.13 67.52 44.39
C LEU A 507 -22.26 66.01 44.65
N LYS A 508 -22.60 65.59 45.87
CA LYS A 508 -22.79 64.17 46.20
C LYS A 508 -23.97 63.55 45.45
N GLU A 509 -25.10 64.24 45.34
CA GLU A 509 -26.24 63.80 44.52
C GLU A 509 -25.86 63.66 43.04
N SER A 510 -25.12 64.62 42.48
CA SER A 510 -24.65 64.55 41.09
C SER A 510 -23.71 63.36 40.85
N SER A 511 -22.80 63.09 41.80
CA SER A 511 -21.89 61.94 41.75
C SER A 511 -22.65 60.61 41.82
N LEU A 512 -23.67 60.52 42.68
CA LEU A 512 -24.45 59.30 42.88
C LEU A 512 -25.37 59.00 41.68
N LEU A 513 -25.93 60.05 41.05
CA LEU A 513 -26.63 59.93 39.78
C LEU A 513 -25.70 59.44 38.66
N GLN A 514 -24.49 60.01 38.57
CA GLN A 514 -23.50 59.60 37.58
C GLN A 514 -23.06 58.13 37.76
N GLU A 515 -22.91 57.68 39.00
CA GLU A 515 -22.55 56.29 39.34
C GLU A 515 -23.71 55.31 39.05
N LYS A 516 -24.96 55.73 39.30
CA LYS A 516 -26.15 54.96 38.92
C LYS A 516 -26.28 54.82 37.41
N GLU A 517 -26.04 55.90 36.66
CA GLU A 517 -26.02 55.86 35.19
C GLU A 517 -24.89 54.97 34.67
N ARG A 518 -23.69 55.05 35.24
CA ARG A 518 -22.57 54.16 34.90
C ARG A 518 -22.93 52.70 35.14
N SER A 519 -23.42 52.37 36.33
CA SER A 519 -23.83 51.00 36.69
C SER A 519 -24.94 50.48 35.77
N SER A 520 -25.91 51.33 35.41
CA SER A 520 -26.97 50.96 34.47
C SER A 520 -26.45 50.68 33.06
N ARG A 521 -25.44 51.42 32.59
CA ARG A 521 -24.79 51.18 31.29
C ARG A 521 -24.01 49.86 31.31
N GLU A 522 -23.21 49.62 32.34
CA GLU A 522 -22.43 48.39 32.51
C GLU A 522 -23.34 47.15 32.57
N LEU A 523 -24.46 47.24 33.28
CA LEU A 523 -25.43 46.15 33.37
C LEU A 523 -26.09 45.86 32.01
N GLY A 524 -26.42 46.90 31.23
CA GLY A 524 -26.90 46.77 29.85
C GLY A 524 -25.88 46.12 28.92
N GLU A 525 -24.60 46.50 29.01
CA GLU A 525 -23.52 45.89 28.23
C GLU A 525 -23.31 44.42 28.58
N LEU A 526 -23.32 44.06 29.87
CA LEU A 526 -23.20 42.68 30.33
C LEU A 526 -24.37 41.83 29.88
N GLN A 527 -25.59 42.36 29.93
CA GLN A 527 -26.80 41.69 29.46
C GLN A 527 -26.74 41.45 27.94
N GLY A 528 -26.24 42.43 27.16
CA GLY A 528 -25.98 42.27 25.73
C GLY A 528 -24.93 41.19 25.43
N LYS A 529 -23.81 41.18 26.16
CA LYS A 529 -22.76 40.15 26.04
C LYS A 529 -23.27 38.75 26.38
N LEU A 530 -24.12 38.61 27.39
CA LEU A 530 -24.74 37.33 27.76
C LEU A 530 -25.67 36.82 26.65
N GLN A 531 -26.50 37.70 26.09
CA GLN A 531 -27.43 37.34 25.01
C GLN A 531 -26.70 36.95 23.72
N GLU A 532 -25.59 37.63 23.40
CA GLU A 532 -24.70 37.23 22.30
C GLU A 532 -24.06 35.86 22.54
N LYS A 533 -23.58 35.59 23.77
CA LYS A 533 -22.98 34.29 24.12
C LYS A 533 -23.99 33.15 24.04
N LEU A 534 -25.23 33.37 24.51
CA LEU A 534 -26.30 32.38 24.41
C LEU A 534 -26.64 32.09 22.93
N GLY A 535 -26.72 33.13 22.09
CA GLY A 535 -26.92 32.96 20.65
C GLY A 535 -25.79 32.18 19.98
N ARG A 536 -24.53 32.45 20.34
CA ARG A 536 -23.36 31.70 19.84
C ARG A 536 -23.38 30.23 20.28
N GLU A 537 -23.77 29.94 21.51
CA GLU A 537 -23.86 28.57 22.03
C GLU A 537 -24.94 27.76 21.29
N GLN A 538 -26.12 28.36 21.06
CA GLN A 538 -27.17 27.74 20.26
C GLN A 538 -26.71 27.46 18.81
N GLN A 539 -25.98 28.40 18.19
CA GLN A 539 -25.40 28.20 16.87
C GLN A 539 -24.38 27.06 16.83
N LEU A 540 -23.53 26.94 17.86
CA LEU A 540 -22.55 25.85 17.95
C LEU A 540 -23.23 24.50 18.17
N GLN A 541 -24.27 24.43 18.99
CA GLN A 541 -25.07 23.21 19.18
C GLN A 541 -25.75 22.78 17.87
N GLN A 542 -26.32 23.74 17.12
CA GLN A 542 -26.92 23.44 15.81
C GLN A 542 -25.86 22.94 14.80
N LYS A 543 -24.69 23.60 14.74
CA LYS A 543 -23.58 23.17 13.87
C LYS A 543 -23.09 21.77 14.21
N LEU A 544 -22.96 21.43 15.50
CA LEU A 544 -22.58 20.09 15.93
C LEU A 544 -23.58 19.04 15.41
N LEU A 545 -24.88 19.29 15.54
CA LEU A 545 -25.91 18.38 15.04
C LEU A 545 -25.88 18.22 13.51
N GLU A 546 -25.59 19.30 12.77
CA GLU A 546 -25.42 19.28 11.31
C GLU A 546 -24.16 18.50 10.89
N GLU A 547 -23.03 18.69 11.56
CA GLU A 547 -21.78 17.97 11.30
C GLU A 547 -21.90 16.48 11.63
N GLN A 548 -22.50 16.12 12.76
CA GLN A 548 -22.75 14.71 13.13
C GLN A 548 -23.64 13.99 12.11
N PHE A 549 -24.69 14.67 11.63
CA PHE A 549 -25.53 14.13 10.57
C PHE A 549 -24.77 14.02 9.25
N SER A 550 -23.91 14.98 8.91
CA SER A 550 -23.05 14.92 7.72
C SER A 550 -22.08 13.73 7.75
N LEU A 551 -21.53 13.38 8.92
CA LEU A 551 -20.68 12.20 9.10
C LEU A 551 -21.47 10.91 8.87
N LEU A 552 -22.70 10.84 9.37
CA LEU A 552 -23.61 9.73 9.10
C LEU A 552 -23.88 9.58 7.60
N LEU A 553 -24.15 10.68 6.88
CA LEU A 553 -24.34 10.64 5.42
C LEU A 553 -23.11 10.11 4.68
N GLY A 554 -21.91 10.48 5.12
CA GLY A 554 -20.65 9.96 4.58
C GLY A 554 -20.54 8.44 4.74
N ALA A 555 -20.79 7.93 5.96
CA ALA A 555 -20.72 6.50 6.24
C ALA A 555 -21.83 5.69 5.55
N VAL A 556 -23.05 6.24 5.44
CA VAL A 556 -24.16 5.62 4.70
C VAL A 556 -23.84 5.53 3.22
N SER A 557 -23.26 6.59 2.63
CA SER A 557 -22.88 6.59 1.21
C SER A 557 -21.78 5.57 0.93
N GLU A 558 -20.81 5.43 1.84
CA GLU A 558 -19.76 4.41 1.70
C GLU A 558 -20.32 2.99 1.87
N ALA A 559 -21.22 2.78 2.83
CA ALA A 559 -21.92 1.50 3.02
C ALA A 559 -22.73 1.11 1.77
N GLU A 560 -23.38 2.07 1.10
CA GLU A 560 -24.09 1.82 -0.16
C GLU A 560 -23.13 1.42 -1.27
N ASN A 561 -21.99 2.12 -1.42
CA ASN A 561 -20.98 1.79 -2.44
C ASN A 561 -20.48 0.35 -2.27
N ILE A 562 -20.18 -0.07 -1.03
CA ILE A 562 -19.72 -1.42 -0.71
C ILE A 562 -20.77 -2.47 -1.10
N VAL A 563 -22.04 -2.24 -0.78
CA VAL A 563 -23.13 -3.18 -1.06
C VAL A 563 -23.48 -3.20 -2.56
N GLN A 564 -23.42 -2.05 -3.25
CA GLN A 564 -23.59 -1.97 -4.70
C GLN A 564 -22.48 -2.70 -5.44
N ASP A 565 -21.22 -2.55 -5.02
CA ASP A 565 -20.08 -3.28 -5.60
C ASP A 565 -20.25 -4.81 -5.40
N ALA A 566 -20.70 -5.24 -4.23
CA ALA A 566 -21.01 -6.64 -3.96
C ALA A 566 -22.16 -7.17 -4.84
N ALA A 567 -23.19 -6.36 -5.07
CA ALA A 567 -24.31 -6.70 -5.94
C ALA A 567 -23.89 -6.78 -7.40
N ALA A 568 -23.05 -5.85 -7.88
CA ALA A 568 -22.54 -5.85 -9.25
C ALA A 568 -21.68 -7.09 -9.55
N LYS A 569 -20.94 -7.60 -8.55
CA LYS A 569 -20.18 -8.85 -8.68
C LYS A 569 -21.04 -10.08 -8.92
N LEU A 570 -22.32 -10.07 -8.55
CA LEU A 570 -23.23 -11.19 -8.84
C LEU A 570 -23.41 -11.41 -10.34
N ASP A 571 -23.23 -10.35 -11.15
CA ASP A 571 -23.38 -10.38 -12.60
C ASP A 571 -22.02 -10.33 -13.33
N ASP A 572 -20.89 -10.32 -12.60
CA ASP A 572 -19.55 -10.32 -13.17
C ASP A 572 -19.14 -11.73 -13.66
N PRO A 573 -18.84 -11.92 -14.97
CA PRO A 573 -18.37 -13.19 -15.51
C PRO A 573 -17.12 -13.76 -14.83
N LEU A 574 -16.28 -12.90 -14.23
CA LEU A 574 -15.10 -13.34 -13.48
C LEU A 574 -15.48 -13.90 -12.11
N HIS A 575 -16.51 -13.36 -11.46
CA HIS A 575 -16.99 -13.83 -10.16
C HIS A 575 -17.73 -15.17 -10.26
N ILE A 576 -18.34 -15.48 -11.41
CA ILE A 576 -18.97 -16.78 -11.67
C ILE A 576 -17.98 -17.96 -11.52
N ARG A 577 -16.67 -17.69 -11.66
CA ARG A 577 -15.60 -18.69 -11.48
C ARG A 577 -15.17 -18.86 -10.02
N CYS A 578 -15.65 -18.00 -9.12
CA CYS A 578 -15.33 -18.08 -7.70
C CYS A 578 -16.17 -19.17 -7.04
N THR A 579 -15.55 -20.00 -6.21
CA THR A 579 -16.25 -21.06 -5.47
C THR A 579 -16.11 -20.84 -3.98
N SER A 580 -17.19 -21.00 -3.21
CA SER A 580 -17.17 -20.92 -1.75
C SER A 580 -17.83 -22.15 -1.12
N SER A 581 -17.27 -22.66 -0.01
CA SER A 581 -17.86 -23.80 0.69
C SER A 581 -19.12 -23.40 1.47
N PRO A 582 -20.14 -24.28 1.57
CA PRO A 582 -21.32 -24.05 2.40
C PRO A 582 -20.98 -23.71 3.86
N ASP A 583 -19.96 -24.37 4.43
CA ASP A 583 -19.48 -24.08 5.80
C ASP A 583 -18.98 -22.64 5.98
N TYR A 584 -18.27 -22.11 4.97
CA TYR A 584 -17.75 -20.75 5.02
C TYR A 584 -18.88 -19.72 4.91
N LEU A 585 -19.83 -19.96 4.00
CA LEU A 585 -21.04 -19.14 3.86
C LEU A 585 -21.84 -19.08 5.18
N VAL A 586 -22.07 -20.21 5.82
CA VAL A 586 -22.77 -20.30 7.12
C VAL A 586 -22.06 -19.42 8.16
N SER A 587 -20.74 -19.53 8.29
CA SER A 587 -19.96 -18.69 9.20
C SER A 587 -20.10 -17.20 8.88
N ARG A 588 -20.10 -16.80 7.61
CA ARG A 588 -20.27 -15.39 7.23
C ARG A 588 -21.68 -14.88 7.56
N ALA A 589 -22.71 -15.64 7.22
CA ALA A 589 -24.10 -15.26 7.47
C ALA A 589 -24.40 -15.09 8.98
N GLU A 590 -23.87 -15.97 9.85
CA GLU A 590 -24.01 -15.84 11.31
C GLU A 590 -23.38 -14.55 11.86
N VAL A 591 -22.17 -14.22 11.40
CA VAL A 591 -21.48 -12.99 11.83
C VAL A 591 -22.20 -11.75 11.31
N THR A 592 -22.77 -11.80 10.10
CA THR A 592 -23.60 -10.74 9.54
C THR A 592 -24.85 -10.51 10.39
N LEU A 593 -25.55 -11.56 10.82
CA LEU A 593 -26.71 -11.43 11.72
C LEU A 593 -26.36 -10.70 13.02
N GLY A 594 -25.22 -11.04 13.63
CA GLY A 594 -24.72 -10.34 14.82
C GLY A 594 -24.38 -8.88 14.56
N SER A 595 -23.96 -8.52 13.35
CA SER A 595 -23.69 -7.12 12.99
C SER A 595 -24.97 -6.28 12.83
N ILE A 596 -26.05 -6.90 12.35
CA ILE A 596 -27.37 -6.25 12.22
C ILE A 596 -27.89 -5.83 13.60
N ASP A 597 -27.72 -6.68 14.62
CA ASP A 597 -28.14 -6.36 15.99
C ASP A 597 -27.36 -5.15 16.54
N LYS A 598 -26.06 -5.03 16.22
CA LYS A 598 -25.25 -3.85 16.58
C LYS A 598 -25.72 -2.57 15.88
N VAL A 599 -26.10 -2.65 14.61
CA VAL A 599 -26.64 -1.49 13.87
C VAL A 599 -27.95 -1.03 14.50
N LYS A 600 -28.83 -1.96 14.88
CA LYS A 600 -30.10 -1.64 15.54
C LYS A 600 -29.88 -0.93 16.88
N VAL A 601 -28.93 -1.40 17.69
CA VAL A 601 -28.55 -0.75 18.96
C VAL A 601 -27.96 0.64 18.70
N GLY A 602 -26.95 0.74 17.83
CA GLY A 602 -26.31 2.03 17.52
C GLY A 602 -27.27 3.06 16.91
N HIS A 603 -28.27 2.61 16.14
CA HIS A 603 -29.31 3.48 15.59
C HIS A 603 -30.24 4.00 16.68
N ALA A 604 -30.68 3.15 17.61
CA ALA A 604 -31.48 3.57 18.76
C ALA A 604 -30.73 4.58 19.65
N ASP A 605 -29.43 4.34 19.90
CA ASP A 605 -28.59 5.25 20.69
C ASP A 605 -28.43 6.62 20.01
N TYR A 606 -28.23 6.65 18.70
CA TYR A 606 -28.16 7.90 17.93
C TYR A 606 -29.48 8.67 17.95
N LEU A 607 -30.62 7.98 17.89
CA LEU A 607 -31.93 8.64 17.99
C LEU A 607 -32.16 9.29 19.37
N GLN A 608 -31.56 8.75 20.43
CA GLN A 608 -31.61 9.33 21.78
C GLN A 608 -30.66 10.54 21.92
N ASN A 609 -29.47 10.48 21.31
CA ASN A 609 -28.50 11.56 21.31
C ASN A 609 -27.90 11.81 19.91
N MET A 610 -28.52 12.73 19.17
CA MET A 610 -28.09 13.09 17.82
C MET A 610 -26.73 13.84 17.77
N GLY A 611 -26.17 14.21 18.93
CA GLY A 611 -24.85 14.82 19.05
C GLY A 611 -23.69 13.83 18.99
N ASP A 612 -23.95 12.51 18.98
CA ASP A 612 -22.93 11.47 18.90
C ASP A 612 -23.33 10.34 17.95
N ALA A 613 -22.82 10.37 16.71
CA ALA A 613 -23.04 9.33 15.72
C ALA A 613 -22.08 8.12 15.85
N SER A 614 -21.08 8.17 16.73
CA SER A 614 -19.90 7.29 16.66
C SER A 614 -20.21 5.79 16.74
N ALA A 615 -21.15 5.38 17.60
CA ALA A 615 -21.56 3.99 17.76
C ALA A 615 -22.26 3.46 16.48
N LEU A 616 -23.16 4.26 15.91
CA LEU A 616 -23.86 3.93 14.67
C LEU A 616 -22.89 3.85 13.50
N LEU A 617 -21.96 4.80 13.34
CA LEU A 617 -20.96 4.79 12.27
C LEU A 617 -20.15 3.49 12.27
N ARG A 618 -19.62 3.10 13.44
CA ARG A 618 -18.82 1.87 13.59
C ARG A 618 -19.64 0.62 13.25
N ALA A 619 -20.88 0.56 13.74
CA ALA A 619 -21.78 -0.55 13.46
C ALA A 619 -22.11 -0.65 11.97
N LEU A 620 -22.38 0.49 11.31
CA LEU A 620 -22.75 0.57 9.90
C LEU A 620 -21.60 0.16 8.97
N THR A 621 -20.37 0.58 9.27
CA THR A 621 -19.18 0.14 8.53
C THR A 621 -18.95 -1.37 8.67
N GLN A 622 -19.07 -1.93 9.88
CA GLN A 622 -18.94 -3.37 10.07
C GLN A 622 -20.05 -4.15 9.34
N PHE A 623 -21.29 -3.68 9.43
CA PHE A 623 -22.45 -4.28 8.80
C PHE A 623 -22.36 -4.30 7.27
N SER A 624 -21.94 -3.21 6.64
CA SER A 624 -21.82 -3.12 5.18
C SER A 624 -20.81 -4.12 4.61
N HIS A 625 -19.62 -4.23 5.23
CA HIS A 625 -18.61 -5.21 4.83
C HIS A 625 -19.09 -6.66 5.01
N LEU A 626 -19.67 -7.00 6.16
CA LEU A 626 -20.12 -8.37 6.44
C LEU A 626 -21.30 -8.79 5.55
N THR A 627 -22.20 -7.85 5.27
CA THR A 627 -23.32 -8.07 4.36
C THR A 627 -22.81 -8.28 2.93
N ALA A 628 -21.88 -7.45 2.46
CA ALA A 628 -21.21 -7.64 1.17
C ALA A 628 -20.49 -8.99 1.07
N ASP A 629 -19.74 -9.40 2.11
CA ASP A 629 -19.09 -10.71 2.17
C ASP A 629 -20.10 -11.84 2.06
N THR A 630 -21.25 -11.72 2.74
CA THR A 630 -22.30 -12.75 2.70
C THR A 630 -22.95 -12.83 1.31
N ILE A 631 -23.16 -11.70 0.64
CA ILE A 631 -23.68 -11.64 -0.73
C ILE A 631 -22.71 -12.33 -1.70
N ILE A 632 -21.44 -11.93 -1.68
CA ILE A 632 -20.38 -12.45 -2.58
C ILE A 632 -20.18 -13.96 -2.37
N ASN A 633 -20.05 -14.40 -1.11
CA ASN A 633 -19.85 -15.81 -0.79
C ASN A 633 -21.12 -16.63 -1.02
N GLY A 634 -22.31 -16.05 -0.85
CA GLY A 634 -23.57 -16.71 -1.19
C GLY A 634 -23.63 -17.04 -2.68
N SER A 635 -23.26 -16.08 -3.54
CA SER A 635 -23.13 -16.32 -4.99
C SER A 635 -22.08 -17.37 -5.32
N ALA A 636 -20.88 -17.25 -4.73
CA ALA A 636 -19.79 -18.21 -4.97
C ALA A 636 -20.15 -19.64 -4.51
N THR A 637 -20.97 -19.78 -3.48
CA THR A 637 -21.51 -21.08 -3.05
C THR A 637 -22.61 -21.57 -3.98
N ALA A 638 -23.41 -20.68 -4.57
CA ALA A 638 -24.43 -21.04 -5.55
C ALA A 638 -23.84 -21.74 -6.78
N HIS A 639 -22.64 -21.33 -7.24
CA HIS A 639 -21.96 -21.95 -8.39
C HIS A 639 -21.60 -23.43 -8.18
N MET A 640 -21.52 -23.89 -6.92
CA MET A 640 -21.23 -25.27 -6.55
C MET A 640 -22.46 -26.02 -6.01
N ALA A 641 -23.61 -25.36 -5.95
CA ALA A 641 -24.85 -25.91 -5.41
C ALA A 641 -25.70 -26.58 -6.51
N PRO A 642 -26.59 -27.54 -6.15
CA PRO A 642 -27.61 -28.03 -7.07
C PRO A 642 -28.47 -26.87 -7.59
N THR A 643 -28.94 -26.95 -8.85
CA THR A 643 -29.60 -25.85 -9.57
C THR A 643 -30.71 -25.16 -8.76
N ASP A 644 -31.59 -25.92 -8.10
CA ASP A 644 -32.66 -25.36 -7.26
C ASP A 644 -32.12 -24.52 -6.08
N HIS A 645 -31.06 -25.00 -5.41
CA HIS A 645 -30.46 -24.27 -4.30
C HIS A 645 -29.64 -23.09 -4.81
N ALA A 646 -28.98 -23.22 -5.96
CA ALA A 646 -28.21 -22.16 -6.59
C ALA A 646 -29.09 -20.96 -6.97
N ASP A 647 -30.25 -21.20 -7.59
CA ASP A 647 -31.20 -20.16 -7.99
C ASP A 647 -31.76 -19.43 -6.76
N ARG A 648 -32.24 -20.20 -5.77
CA ARG A 648 -32.74 -19.64 -4.49
C ARG A 648 -31.65 -18.83 -3.77
N LEU A 649 -30.42 -19.31 -3.74
CA LEU A 649 -29.32 -18.63 -3.05
C LEU A 649 -28.95 -17.32 -3.75
N THR A 650 -28.87 -17.33 -5.08
CA THR A 650 -28.60 -16.14 -5.91
C THR A 650 -29.71 -15.09 -5.77
N GLU A 651 -30.98 -15.52 -5.79
CA GLU A 651 -32.12 -14.62 -5.58
C GLU A 651 -32.10 -13.99 -4.19
N ASN A 652 -31.82 -14.78 -3.14
CA ASN A 652 -31.68 -14.24 -1.78
C ASN A 652 -30.47 -13.28 -1.67
N CYS A 653 -29.36 -13.52 -2.38
CA CYS A 653 -28.24 -12.57 -2.43
C CYS A 653 -28.63 -11.23 -3.06
N ARG A 654 -29.37 -11.23 -4.18
CA ARG A 654 -29.89 -9.98 -4.80
C ARG A 654 -30.92 -9.28 -3.91
N SER A 655 -31.80 -10.06 -3.29
CA SER A 655 -32.78 -9.55 -2.33
C SER A 655 -32.09 -8.91 -1.13
N CYS A 656 -31.03 -9.52 -0.60
CA CYS A 656 -30.24 -9.00 0.51
C CYS A 656 -29.62 -7.64 0.17
N ALA A 657 -29.00 -7.54 -1.02
CA ALA A 657 -28.46 -6.27 -1.51
C ALA A 657 -29.55 -5.19 -1.61
N THR A 658 -30.69 -5.52 -2.21
CA THR A 658 -31.80 -4.58 -2.41
C THR A 658 -32.38 -4.07 -1.09
N GLN A 659 -32.66 -4.97 -0.14
CA GLN A 659 -33.17 -4.64 1.18
C GLN A 659 -32.15 -3.82 1.99
N CYS A 660 -30.86 -4.11 1.83
CA CYS A 660 -29.79 -3.34 2.49
C CYS A 660 -29.72 -1.90 1.93
N LEU A 661 -29.79 -1.72 0.62
CA LEU A 661 -29.81 -0.40 -0.02
C LEU A 661 -31.06 0.41 0.36
N GLU A 662 -32.22 -0.23 0.49
CA GLU A 662 -33.44 0.43 0.96
C GLU A 662 -33.32 0.91 2.42
N PHE A 663 -32.76 0.06 3.30
CA PHE A 663 -32.45 0.43 4.68
C PHE A 663 -31.48 1.63 4.75
N LEU A 664 -30.39 1.60 3.98
CA LEU A 664 -29.41 2.69 3.92
C LEU A 664 -30.02 3.99 3.40
N LYS A 665 -30.91 3.91 2.40
CA LYS A 665 -31.65 5.07 1.88
C LYS A 665 -32.50 5.74 2.97
N HIS A 666 -33.13 4.99 3.86
CA HIS A 666 -33.90 5.57 4.98
C HIS A 666 -33.02 6.33 5.98
N LEU A 667 -31.73 5.99 6.12
CA LEU A 667 -30.80 6.73 6.98
C LEU A 667 -30.35 8.07 6.38
N LYS A 668 -30.52 8.29 5.07
CA LYS A 668 -30.07 9.52 4.38
C LYS A 668 -30.92 10.75 4.63
N SER A 669 -32.17 10.60 5.05
CA SER A 669 -33.07 11.73 5.29
C SER A 669 -33.48 11.81 6.74
N LYS A 670 -33.41 13.02 7.32
CA LYS A 670 -33.89 13.28 8.69
C LYS A 670 -35.36 12.91 8.88
N ALA A 671 -36.17 12.96 7.82
CA ALA A 671 -37.58 12.57 7.85
C ALA A 671 -37.80 11.06 8.00
N THR A 672 -36.94 10.25 7.36
CA THR A 672 -37.05 8.77 7.35
C THR A 672 -36.14 8.10 8.37
N LEU A 673 -35.24 8.86 9.01
CA LEU A 673 -34.26 8.33 9.96
C LEU A 673 -34.89 7.54 11.11
N ARG A 674 -36.07 7.95 11.60
CA ARG A 674 -36.79 7.26 12.68
C ARG A 674 -37.45 5.94 12.25
N SER A 675 -37.72 5.77 10.95
CA SER A 675 -38.37 4.58 10.39
C SER A 675 -37.38 3.61 9.73
N ALA A 676 -36.07 3.88 9.79
CA ALA A 676 -35.06 2.99 9.26
C ALA A 676 -34.94 1.73 10.15
N ASP A 677 -35.33 0.56 9.64
CA ASP A 677 -35.25 -0.72 10.36
C ASP A 677 -34.54 -1.78 9.51
N PRO A 678 -33.47 -2.43 10.01
CA PRO A 678 -32.75 -3.48 9.28
C PRO A 678 -33.44 -4.86 9.34
N ALA A 679 -34.67 -4.97 9.88
CA ALA A 679 -35.39 -6.24 10.01
C ALA A 679 -35.56 -7.01 8.68
N ALA A 680 -35.81 -6.32 7.57
CA ALA A 680 -35.95 -6.97 6.26
C ALA A 680 -34.62 -7.60 5.79
N VAL A 681 -33.49 -6.93 6.03
CA VAL A 681 -32.15 -7.48 5.75
C VAL A 681 -31.90 -8.73 6.59
N ARG A 682 -32.26 -8.69 7.88
CA ARG A 682 -32.11 -9.83 8.80
C ARG A 682 -32.83 -11.07 8.28
N LEU A 683 -34.08 -10.92 7.82
CA LEU A 683 -34.88 -12.02 7.29
C LEU A 683 -34.22 -12.67 6.06
N VAL A 684 -33.65 -11.87 5.15
CA VAL A 684 -32.99 -12.42 3.97
C VAL A 684 -31.68 -13.12 4.33
N VAL A 685 -30.87 -12.55 5.22
CA VAL A 685 -29.63 -13.20 5.69
C VAL A 685 -29.93 -14.52 6.41
N GLN A 686 -31.03 -14.61 7.17
CA GLN A 686 -31.49 -15.86 7.76
C GLN A 686 -31.84 -16.94 6.71
N LYS A 687 -32.45 -16.55 5.58
CA LYS A 687 -32.72 -17.47 4.47
C LYS A 687 -31.42 -17.97 3.83
N ILE A 688 -30.45 -17.08 3.61
CA ILE A 688 -29.12 -17.44 3.10
C ILE A 688 -28.42 -18.43 4.04
N LEU A 689 -28.51 -18.19 5.36
CA LEU A 689 -27.95 -19.07 6.37
C LEU A 689 -28.56 -20.48 6.31
N LEU A 690 -29.90 -20.58 6.23
CA LEU A 690 -30.60 -21.86 6.14
C LEU A 690 -30.19 -22.64 4.88
N LEU A 691 -30.15 -21.98 3.71
CA LEU A 691 -29.67 -22.60 2.47
C LEU A 691 -28.22 -23.08 2.59
N GLY A 692 -27.34 -22.29 3.21
CA GLY A 692 -25.96 -22.70 3.47
C GLY A 692 -25.86 -23.93 4.37
N GLN A 693 -26.78 -24.09 5.34
CA GLN A 693 -26.85 -25.26 6.21
C GLN A 693 -27.36 -26.51 5.47
N GLU A 694 -28.36 -26.35 4.59
CA GLU A 694 -28.91 -27.43 3.76
C GLU A 694 -27.86 -27.99 2.78
N LEU A 695 -26.98 -27.13 2.27
CA LEU A 695 -25.92 -27.50 1.31
C LEU A 695 -24.72 -28.21 1.92
N ARG A 696 -24.63 -28.35 3.26
CA ARG A 696 -23.49 -29.04 3.89
C ARG A 696 -23.49 -30.53 3.48
N PRO A 697 -22.34 -31.09 3.05
CA PRO A 697 -22.25 -32.50 2.72
C PRO A 697 -22.68 -33.36 3.92
N LYS A 698 -23.73 -34.15 3.75
CA LYS A 698 -24.09 -35.22 4.68
C LYS A 698 -23.05 -36.33 4.46
N GLY A 699 -21.93 -36.26 5.18
CA GLY A 699 -20.84 -37.21 5.02
C GLY A 699 -21.31 -38.66 5.16
N MET A 700 -20.82 -39.55 4.30
CA MET A 700 -20.92 -41.00 4.48
C MET A 700 -20.45 -41.35 5.90
N ASP A 701 -21.26 -42.12 6.62
CA ASP A 701 -20.99 -42.61 7.98
C ASP A 701 -19.73 -43.51 8.01
N VAL A 702 -18.54 -42.91 8.06
CA VAL A 702 -17.48 -43.47 8.90
C VAL A 702 -17.84 -43.03 10.30
N GLY A 703 -18.14 -43.98 11.19
CA GLY A 703 -18.60 -43.69 12.54
C GLY A 703 -17.70 -42.63 13.17
N LYS A 704 -18.25 -41.44 13.43
CA LYS A 704 -17.50 -40.28 13.94
C LYS A 704 -16.72 -40.62 15.22
N ASP A 705 -17.18 -41.62 15.97
CA ASP A 705 -16.56 -42.14 17.18
C ASP A 705 -15.31 -43.01 16.92
N GLU A 706 -15.11 -43.59 15.73
CA GLU A 706 -13.97 -44.44 15.38
C GLU A 706 -12.75 -43.64 14.84
N LEU A 707 -12.98 -42.44 14.31
CA LEU A 707 -11.93 -41.62 13.71
C LEU A 707 -10.81 -41.22 14.69
N GLY A 708 -11.15 -41.04 15.98
CA GLY A 708 -10.17 -40.71 17.02
C GLY A 708 -9.14 -41.82 17.26
N ASP A 709 -9.59 -43.08 17.31
CA ASP A 709 -8.72 -44.24 17.49
C ASP A 709 -7.91 -44.53 16.21
N MET A 710 -8.47 -44.22 15.04
CA MET A 710 -7.78 -44.39 13.76
C MET A 710 -6.58 -43.46 13.58
N VAL A 711 -6.60 -42.22 14.09
CA VAL A 711 -5.43 -41.32 14.01
C VAL A 711 -4.24 -41.90 14.76
N GLU A 712 -4.44 -42.27 16.02
CA GLU A 712 -3.35 -42.81 16.86
C GLU A 712 -2.83 -44.13 16.29
N LYS A 713 -3.74 -45.03 15.87
CA LYS A 713 -3.39 -46.29 15.23
C LYS A 713 -2.56 -46.07 13.97
N GLU A 714 -2.95 -45.13 13.11
CA GLU A 714 -2.26 -44.89 11.84
C GLU A 714 -0.89 -44.22 12.03
N MET A 715 -0.79 -43.25 12.95
CA MET A 715 0.49 -42.62 13.30
C MET A 715 1.45 -43.64 13.92
N ALA A 716 0.95 -44.55 14.77
CA ALA A 716 1.73 -45.65 15.34
C ALA A 716 2.17 -46.65 14.26
N SER A 717 1.26 -47.04 13.36
CA SER A 717 1.56 -47.93 12.22
C SER A 717 2.64 -47.35 11.31
N THR A 718 2.55 -46.06 11.00
CA THR A 718 3.55 -45.34 10.20
C THR A 718 4.91 -45.31 10.90
N SER A 719 4.95 -45.06 12.21
CA SER A 719 6.19 -45.11 12.99
C SER A 719 6.81 -46.51 12.98
N ALA A 720 6.01 -47.57 13.13
CA ALA A 720 6.47 -48.95 13.08
C ALA A 720 7.01 -49.33 11.69
N ALA A 721 6.35 -48.88 10.62
CA ALA A 721 6.82 -49.10 9.25
C ALA A 721 8.18 -48.44 8.99
N ILE A 722 8.42 -47.25 9.56
CA ILE A 722 9.72 -46.56 9.47
C ILE A 722 10.80 -47.29 10.28
N GLU A 723 10.48 -47.80 11.47
CA GLU A 723 11.44 -48.55 12.29
C GLU A 723 11.84 -49.88 11.64
N GLU A 724 10.89 -50.61 11.07
CA GLU A 724 11.19 -51.83 10.31
C GLU A 724 11.98 -51.52 9.03
N ALA A 725 11.65 -50.42 8.34
CA ALA A 725 12.42 -49.93 7.20
C ALA A 725 13.90 -49.67 7.55
N VAL A 726 14.18 -48.99 8.67
CA VAL A 726 15.56 -48.78 9.16
C VAL A 726 16.26 -50.11 9.43
N ARG A 727 15.56 -51.03 10.12
CA ARG A 727 16.11 -52.35 10.47
C ARG A 727 16.45 -53.17 9.23
N ARG A 728 15.63 -53.10 8.17
CA ARG A 728 15.87 -53.80 6.90
C ARG A 728 17.11 -53.26 6.19
N ILE A 729 17.26 -51.93 6.08
CA ILE A 729 18.44 -51.31 5.45
C ILE A 729 19.74 -51.76 6.14
N ASP A 730 19.74 -51.84 7.48
CA ASP A 730 20.90 -52.28 8.27
C ASP A 730 21.27 -53.76 8.05
N VAL A 731 20.32 -54.61 7.64
CA VAL A 731 20.58 -56.02 7.30
C VAL A 731 21.11 -56.16 5.88
N SER A 732 20.56 -55.39 4.94
CA SER A 732 20.98 -55.39 3.52
C SER A 732 22.41 -54.88 3.32
N SER A 733 22.94 -54.06 4.24
CA SER A 733 24.34 -53.59 4.22
C SER A 733 25.37 -54.69 4.45
N ARG A 734 24.95 -55.90 4.86
CA ARG A 734 25.84 -57.03 5.22
C ARG A 734 25.91 -58.13 4.15
N GLN A 735 25.38 -57.90 2.95
CA GLN A 735 25.34 -58.90 1.88
C GLN A 735 26.55 -58.78 0.92
N ASP A 736 27.08 -59.93 0.52
CA ASP A 736 28.36 -60.11 -0.20
C ASP A 736 28.45 -59.29 -1.51
N THR A 737 29.12 -58.14 -1.45
CA THR A 737 29.62 -57.43 -2.63
C THR A 737 31.11 -57.14 -2.45
N GLU A 738 31.94 -57.38 -3.48
CA GLU A 738 33.40 -57.16 -3.42
C GLU A 738 33.79 -55.89 -4.20
N GLY A 739 34.76 -55.13 -3.67
CA GLY A 739 35.39 -53.99 -4.36
C GLY A 739 34.59 -52.68 -4.36
N VAL A 740 34.77 -51.85 -5.40
CA VAL A 740 34.20 -50.49 -5.53
C VAL A 740 32.66 -50.48 -5.47
N LYS A 741 32.00 -51.57 -5.87
CA LYS A 741 30.53 -51.73 -5.81
C LYS A 741 30.00 -51.80 -4.38
N LEU A 742 30.77 -52.38 -3.45
CA LEU A 742 30.42 -52.43 -2.02
C LEU A 742 30.42 -51.01 -1.42
N GLU A 743 31.45 -50.21 -1.71
CA GLU A 743 31.57 -48.83 -1.20
C GLU A 743 30.42 -47.93 -1.66
N VAL A 744 29.98 -48.10 -2.91
CA VAL A 744 28.83 -47.39 -3.48
C VAL A 744 27.53 -47.82 -2.78
N ASN A 745 27.33 -49.13 -2.61
CA ASN A 745 26.14 -49.68 -1.96
C ASN A 745 26.04 -49.24 -0.49
N GLU A 746 27.13 -49.29 0.28
CA GLU A 746 27.17 -48.79 1.66
C GLU A 746 26.83 -47.31 1.75
N ARG A 747 27.34 -46.47 0.84
CA ARG A 747 27.05 -45.03 0.84
C ARG A 747 25.56 -44.76 0.57
N ILE A 748 24.96 -45.50 -0.36
CA ILE A 748 23.53 -45.37 -0.68
C ILE A 748 22.68 -45.81 0.52
N LEU A 749 22.95 -46.98 1.10
CA LEU A 749 22.22 -47.49 2.26
C LEU A 749 22.36 -46.56 3.47
N ASN A 750 23.56 -46.04 3.77
CA ASN A 750 23.76 -45.07 4.84
C ASN A 750 22.92 -43.80 4.64
N SER A 751 22.86 -43.28 3.42
CA SER A 751 22.03 -42.11 3.11
C SER A 751 20.53 -42.40 3.25
N CYS A 752 20.07 -43.60 2.89
CA CYS A 752 18.68 -44.03 3.08
C CYS A 752 18.33 -44.18 4.56
N THR A 753 19.25 -44.74 5.37
CA THR A 753 19.10 -44.84 6.83
C THR A 753 19.00 -43.47 7.48
N ASP A 754 19.83 -42.51 7.08
CA ASP A 754 19.77 -41.13 7.58
C ASP A 754 18.45 -40.45 7.21
N LEU A 755 17.95 -40.65 5.99
CA LEU A 755 16.64 -40.18 5.56
C LEU A 755 15.52 -40.79 6.42
N MET A 756 15.55 -42.10 6.68
CA MET A 756 14.54 -42.75 7.53
C MET A 756 14.56 -42.25 8.97
N LYS A 757 15.74 -42.01 9.54
CA LYS A 757 15.88 -41.39 10.87
C LYS A 757 15.27 -39.98 10.89
N ALA A 758 15.50 -39.18 9.86
CA ALA A 758 14.91 -37.85 9.74
C ALA A 758 13.37 -37.90 9.64
N ILE A 759 12.83 -38.87 8.89
CA ILE A 759 11.38 -39.07 8.75
C ILE A 759 10.76 -39.54 10.07
N ARG A 760 11.42 -40.43 10.80
CA ARG A 760 10.99 -40.84 12.14
C ARG A 760 10.86 -39.64 13.09
N MET A 761 11.85 -38.75 13.09
CA MET A 761 11.79 -37.51 13.88
C MET A 761 10.64 -36.59 13.47
N LEU A 762 10.31 -36.53 12.18
CA LEU A 762 9.18 -35.75 11.67
C LEU A 762 7.84 -36.33 12.12
N VAL A 763 7.65 -37.65 12.04
CA VAL A 763 6.42 -38.32 12.47
C VAL A 763 6.21 -38.14 13.97
N LEU A 764 7.26 -38.27 14.79
CA LEU A 764 7.19 -38.00 16.23
C LEU A 764 6.84 -36.53 16.53
N ALA A 765 7.50 -35.58 15.86
CA ALA A 765 7.18 -34.16 16.01
C ALA A 765 5.74 -33.82 15.58
N SER A 766 5.21 -34.51 14.55
CA SER A 766 3.83 -34.38 14.10
C SER A 766 2.86 -34.90 15.16
N THR A 767 3.12 -36.07 15.74
CA THR A 767 2.33 -36.65 16.83
C THR A 767 2.31 -35.74 18.06
N ASP A 768 3.45 -35.17 18.45
CA ASP A 768 3.54 -34.27 19.60
C ASP A 768 2.78 -32.96 19.39
N LEU A 769 2.81 -32.43 18.17
CA LEU A 769 2.02 -31.25 17.78
C LEU A 769 0.52 -31.56 17.82
N GLN A 770 0.08 -32.73 17.32
CA GLN A 770 -1.32 -33.15 17.40
C GLN A 770 -1.82 -33.22 18.84
N LYS A 771 -1.02 -33.78 19.77
CA LYS A 771 -1.35 -33.79 21.20
C LYS A 771 -1.57 -32.39 21.76
N GLU A 772 -0.71 -31.42 21.42
CA GLU A 772 -0.88 -30.02 21.85
C GLU A 772 -2.13 -29.37 21.27
N ILE A 773 -2.45 -29.62 20.00
CA ILE A 773 -3.65 -29.12 19.34
C ILE A 773 -4.91 -29.63 20.05
N VAL A 774 -4.92 -30.92 20.38
CA VAL A 774 -6.05 -31.54 21.09
C VAL A 774 -6.16 -31.00 22.51
N GLU A 775 -5.06 -30.93 23.25
CA GLU A 775 -5.02 -30.43 24.64
C GLU A 775 -5.50 -28.97 24.74
N SER A 776 -5.10 -28.12 23.79
CA SER A 776 -5.49 -26.71 23.74
C SER A 776 -6.90 -26.49 23.18
N GLY A 777 -7.37 -27.35 22.27
CA GLY A 777 -8.61 -27.13 21.51
C GLY A 777 -9.84 -27.92 21.98
N ARG A 778 -9.69 -28.94 22.84
CA ARG A 778 -10.82 -29.83 23.21
C ARG A 778 -11.81 -29.25 24.21
N GLY A 779 -11.38 -28.34 25.08
CA GLY A 779 -12.19 -27.88 26.22
C GLY A 779 -12.58 -29.03 27.16
N ALA A 780 -13.87 -29.16 27.47
CA ALA A 780 -14.41 -30.24 28.32
C ALA A 780 -14.61 -31.59 27.57
N ALA A 781 -14.38 -31.62 26.26
CA ALA A 781 -14.63 -32.80 25.44
C ALA A 781 -13.49 -33.82 25.47
N THR A 782 -13.81 -35.05 25.09
CA THR A 782 -12.82 -36.13 24.96
C THR A 782 -11.95 -35.95 23.70
N VAL A 783 -10.78 -36.62 23.67
CA VAL A 783 -9.87 -36.61 22.49
C VAL A 783 -10.59 -37.15 21.25
N ARG A 784 -11.39 -38.21 21.42
CA ARG A 784 -12.20 -38.81 20.35
C ARG A 784 -13.22 -37.83 19.79
N GLU A 785 -13.96 -37.16 20.67
CA GLU A 785 -14.94 -36.13 20.28
C GLU A 785 -14.30 -34.93 19.58
N PHE A 786 -13.05 -34.59 19.90
CA PHE A 786 -12.34 -33.52 19.22
C PHE A 786 -12.02 -33.89 17.76
N TYR A 787 -11.51 -35.10 17.51
CA TYR A 787 -11.25 -35.58 16.14
C TYR A 787 -12.56 -35.79 15.36
N ALA A 788 -13.59 -36.34 15.99
CA ALA A 788 -14.93 -36.49 15.42
C ALA A 788 -15.52 -35.16 14.93
N ARG A 789 -15.39 -34.09 15.73
CA ARG A 789 -15.85 -32.73 15.38
C ARG A 789 -15.04 -32.09 14.26
N ASN A 790 -13.82 -32.54 14.03
CA ASN A 790 -12.92 -32.04 13.00
C ASN A 790 -12.68 -33.11 11.91
N SER A 791 -13.71 -33.90 11.57
CA SER A 791 -13.58 -35.12 10.74
C SER A 791 -12.76 -34.96 9.45
N ARG A 792 -12.99 -33.90 8.66
CA ARG A 792 -12.22 -33.66 7.41
C ARG A 792 -10.73 -33.43 7.64
N TRP A 793 -10.38 -32.72 8.72
CA TRP A 793 -8.98 -32.50 9.10
C TRP A 793 -8.35 -33.83 9.58
N THR A 794 -9.10 -34.59 10.37
CA THR A 794 -8.72 -35.91 10.87
C THR A 794 -8.48 -36.91 9.73
N GLU A 795 -9.35 -36.97 8.74
CA GLU A 795 -9.19 -37.80 7.54
C GLU A 795 -7.95 -37.41 6.72
N GLY A 796 -7.75 -36.11 6.50
CA GLY A 796 -6.56 -35.61 5.79
C GLY A 796 -5.26 -35.97 6.52
N LEU A 797 -5.29 -35.96 7.85
CA LEU A 797 -4.16 -36.35 8.68
C LEU A 797 -3.85 -37.85 8.60
N ILE A 798 -4.89 -38.70 8.67
CA ILE A 798 -4.77 -40.16 8.52
C ILE A 798 -4.22 -40.50 7.13
N SER A 799 -4.75 -39.87 6.07
CA SER A 799 -4.31 -40.10 4.70
C SER A 799 -2.84 -39.72 4.49
N ALA A 800 -2.43 -38.56 5.03
CA ALA A 800 -1.05 -38.12 4.92
C ALA A 800 -0.08 -39.04 5.69
N SER A 801 -0.50 -39.54 6.86
CA SER A 801 0.26 -40.52 7.64
C SER A 801 0.47 -41.83 6.86
N LYS A 802 -0.61 -42.39 6.28
CA LYS A 802 -0.56 -43.59 5.41
C LYS A 802 0.41 -43.44 4.25
N ALA A 803 0.39 -42.30 3.57
CA ALA A 803 1.28 -42.02 2.44
C ALA A 803 2.76 -42.03 2.88
N VAL A 804 3.07 -41.49 4.05
CA VAL A 804 4.43 -41.53 4.61
C VAL A 804 4.86 -42.97 4.93
N GLY A 805 3.98 -43.77 5.55
CA GLY A 805 4.25 -45.17 5.85
C GLY A 805 4.52 -46.01 4.59
N TRP A 806 3.67 -45.86 3.57
CA TRP A 806 3.86 -46.52 2.28
C TRP A 806 5.15 -46.08 1.59
N GLY A 807 5.42 -44.76 1.54
CA GLY A 807 6.65 -44.22 0.97
C GLY A 807 7.91 -44.77 1.64
N ALA A 808 7.87 -44.99 2.96
CA ALA A 808 8.97 -45.60 3.70
C ALA A 808 9.26 -47.03 3.23
N THR A 809 8.23 -47.88 3.09
CA THR A 809 8.40 -49.24 2.56
C THR A 809 8.95 -49.22 1.13
N GLN A 810 8.41 -48.39 0.25
CA GLN A 810 8.85 -48.30 -1.15
C GLN A 810 10.30 -47.83 -1.30
N LEU A 811 10.76 -46.91 -0.45
CA LEU A 811 12.14 -46.45 -0.47
C LEU A 811 13.11 -47.59 -0.14
N VAL A 812 12.80 -48.39 0.88
CA VAL A 812 13.65 -49.53 1.28
C VAL A 812 13.61 -50.65 0.26
N ASP A 813 12.42 -50.97 -0.27
CA ASP A 813 12.30 -51.94 -1.37
C ASP A 813 13.15 -51.53 -2.57
N SER A 814 13.13 -50.25 -2.94
CA SER A 814 13.95 -49.75 -4.03
C SER A 814 15.44 -49.76 -3.71
N ALA A 815 15.84 -49.44 -2.47
CA ALA A 815 17.23 -49.47 -2.05
C ALA A 815 17.78 -50.91 -2.06
N ASP A 816 17.01 -51.87 -1.56
CA ASP A 816 17.37 -53.30 -1.57
C ASP A 816 17.55 -53.81 -3.00
N LYS A 817 16.64 -53.47 -3.92
CA LYS A 817 16.77 -53.87 -5.34
C LYS A 817 18.03 -53.29 -5.99
N VAL A 818 18.39 -52.04 -5.69
CA VAL A 818 19.61 -51.41 -6.23
C VAL A 818 20.86 -52.12 -5.72
N VAL A 819 20.91 -52.47 -4.43
CA VAL A 819 22.02 -53.21 -3.83
C VAL A 819 22.13 -54.64 -4.38
N LEU A 820 21.00 -55.30 -4.62
CA LEU A 820 20.95 -56.63 -5.25
C LEU A 820 21.19 -56.62 -6.77
N HIS A 821 21.46 -55.46 -7.37
CA HIS A 821 21.58 -55.27 -8.83
C HIS A 821 20.35 -55.73 -9.63
N MET A 822 19.18 -55.73 -9.00
CA MET A 822 17.89 -56.07 -9.60
C MET A 822 17.01 -54.84 -9.89
N GLY A 823 17.43 -53.66 -9.42
CA GLY A 823 16.69 -52.40 -9.51
C GLY A 823 17.42 -51.31 -10.28
N LYS A 824 16.67 -50.29 -10.68
CA LYS A 824 17.20 -49.11 -11.37
C LYS A 824 17.52 -48.00 -10.37
N TYR A 825 18.64 -47.29 -10.57
CA TYR A 825 18.99 -46.13 -9.75
C TYR A 825 17.94 -45.02 -9.84
N GLU A 826 17.27 -44.87 -10.98
CA GLU A 826 16.16 -43.93 -11.17
C GLU A 826 14.93 -44.25 -10.32
N GLU A 827 14.64 -45.53 -10.06
CA GLU A 827 13.54 -45.97 -9.17
C GLU A 827 13.77 -45.44 -7.75
N LEU A 828 15.02 -45.54 -7.26
CA LEU A 828 15.39 -45.07 -5.93
C LEU A 828 15.30 -43.54 -5.80
N ILE A 829 15.66 -42.80 -6.85
CA ILE A 829 15.52 -41.34 -6.92
C ILE A 829 14.04 -40.94 -6.84
N VAL A 830 13.16 -41.63 -7.58
CA VAL A 830 11.71 -41.34 -7.57
C VAL A 830 11.10 -41.65 -6.21
N CYS A 831 11.41 -42.80 -5.61
CA CYS A 831 10.94 -43.15 -4.26
C CYS A 831 11.41 -42.14 -3.20
N SER A 832 12.64 -41.63 -3.32
CA SER A 832 13.17 -40.59 -2.43
C SER A 832 12.42 -39.26 -2.55
N HIS A 833 11.99 -38.87 -3.75
CA HIS A 833 11.17 -37.67 -3.92
C HIS A 833 9.74 -37.86 -3.43
N GLU A 834 9.16 -39.05 -3.64
CA GLU A 834 7.77 -39.35 -3.27
C GLU A 834 7.58 -39.38 -1.74
N ILE A 835 8.53 -39.97 -1.01
CA ILE A 835 8.48 -39.98 0.46
C ILE A 835 8.66 -38.56 1.03
N ALA A 836 9.51 -37.73 0.44
CA ALA A 836 9.65 -36.32 0.82
C ALA A 836 8.35 -35.54 0.57
N ALA A 837 7.69 -35.75 -0.57
CA ALA A 837 6.38 -35.16 -0.86
C ALA A 837 5.31 -35.59 0.15
N SER A 838 5.27 -36.89 0.49
CA SER A 838 4.36 -37.45 1.50
C SER A 838 4.59 -36.82 2.89
N THR A 839 5.85 -36.63 3.30
CA THR A 839 6.13 -35.94 4.57
C THR A 839 5.74 -34.46 4.55
N ALA A 840 5.84 -33.78 3.41
CA ALA A 840 5.37 -32.41 3.27
C ALA A 840 3.85 -32.30 3.37
N GLN A 841 3.11 -33.28 2.81
CA GLN A 841 1.65 -33.39 2.99
C GLN A 841 1.27 -33.57 4.46
N LEU A 842 1.99 -34.43 5.20
CA LEU A 842 1.76 -34.62 6.64
C LEU A 842 2.01 -33.33 7.44
N VAL A 843 3.07 -32.58 7.13
CA VAL A 843 3.33 -31.27 7.77
C VAL A 843 2.23 -30.26 7.47
N ALA A 844 1.73 -30.23 6.23
CA ALA A 844 0.62 -29.36 5.83
C ALA A 844 -0.66 -29.71 6.60
N ALA A 845 -1.01 -30.99 6.68
CA ALA A 845 -2.17 -31.48 7.44
C ALA A 845 -2.06 -31.15 8.93
N SER A 846 -0.89 -31.36 9.54
CA SER A 846 -0.65 -31.08 10.97
C SER A 846 -0.65 -29.58 11.32
N LYS A 847 -0.37 -28.69 10.36
CA LYS A 847 -0.32 -27.24 10.58
C LYS A 847 -1.70 -26.57 10.65
N VAL A 848 -2.74 -27.12 10.01
CA VAL A 848 -4.05 -26.47 9.81
C VAL A 848 -4.69 -25.97 11.12
N LYS A 849 -4.52 -26.73 12.21
CA LYS A 849 -5.12 -26.45 13.53
C LYS A 849 -4.10 -26.03 14.58
N ALA A 850 -2.84 -25.84 14.19
CA ALA A 850 -1.77 -25.45 15.11
C ALA A 850 -1.78 -23.93 15.39
N ASP A 851 -1.43 -23.55 16.62
CA ASP A 851 -1.16 -22.15 16.95
C ASP A 851 0.09 -21.67 16.17
N ARG A 852 0.02 -20.44 15.64
CA ARG A 852 1.10 -19.80 14.90
C ARG A 852 2.39 -19.63 15.72
N ASN A 853 2.27 -19.55 17.05
CA ASN A 853 3.37 -19.36 17.98
C ASN A 853 3.80 -20.67 18.68
N SER A 854 3.29 -21.83 18.24
CA SER A 854 3.65 -23.13 18.82
C SER A 854 5.13 -23.48 18.64
N LYS A 855 5.79 -23.86 19.73
CA LYS A 855 7.16 -24.39 19.70
C LYS A 855 7.21 -25.73 18.98
N LYS A 856 6.20 -26.59 19.17
CA LYS A 856 6.10 -27.90 18.51
C LYS A 856 5.91 -27.77 17.00
N LEU A 857 5.17 -26.75 16.55
CA LEU A 857 5.07 -26.42 15.12
C LEU A 857 6.42 -26.03 14.53
N THR A 858 7.24 -25.29 15.27
CA THR A 858 8.60 -24.92 14.85
C THR A 858 9.50 -26.15 14.74
N THR A 859 9.42 -27.07 15.71
CA THR A 859 10.14 -28.36 15.67
C THR A 859 9.74 -29.21 14.47
N LEU A 860 8.44 -29.33 14.17
CA LEU A 860 7.94 -30.05 13.00
C LEU A 860 8.47 -29.46 11.68
N GLN A 861 8.52 -28.13 11.57
CA GLN A 861 9.07 -27.45 10.39
C GLN A 861 10.57 -27.68 10.23
N GLN A 862 11.33 -27.74 11.34
CA GLN A 862 12.76 -28.07 11.31
C GLN A 862 12.97 -29.52 10.85
N ALA A 863 12.20 -30.47 11.38
CA ALA A 863 12.24 -31.87 10.97
C ALA A 863 11.94 -32.02 9.46
N SER A 864 10.96 -31.26 8.93
CA SER A 864 10.64 -31.25 7.49
C SER A 864 11.80 -30.76 6.62
N ARG A 865 12.54 -29.71 7.05
CA ARG A 865 13.74 -29.27 6.34
C ARG A 865 14.82 -30.33 6.35
N HIS A 866 15.00 -31.00 7.49
CA HIS A 866 15.98 -32.06 7.63
C HIS A 866 15.67 -33.26 6.71
N VAL A 867 14.40 -33.64 6.56
CA VAL A 867 13.98 -34.67 5.59
C VAL A 867 14.34 -34.28 4.16
N ASN A 868 14.10 -33.03 3.76
CA ASN A 868 14.49 -32.55 2.42
C ASN A 868 16.01 -32.57 2.21
N GLU A 869 16.80 -32.22 3.23
CA GLU A 869 18.26 -32.29 3.17
C GLU A 869 18.76 -33.74 3.01
N MET A 870 18.22 -34.69 3.78
CA MET A 870 18.60 -36.10 3.65
C MET A 870 18.12 -36.69 2.32
N THR A 871 16.95 -36.29 1.82
CA THR A 871 16.46 -36.68 0.49
C THR A 871 17.44 -36.26 -0.61
N ALA A 872 17.94 -35.02 -0.54
CA ALA A 872 18.95 -34.55 -1.48
C ALA A 872 20.25 -35.36 -1.40
N LYS A 873 20.67 -35.77 -0.20
CA LYS A 873 21.83 -36.65 -0.03
C LYS A 873 21.63 -38.02 -0.66
N VAL A 874 20.46 -38.64 -0.48
CA VAL A 874 20.14 -39.94 -1.12
C VAL A 874 20.22 -39.82 -2.64
N VAL A 875 19.61 -38.79 -3.24
CA VAL A 875 19.68 -38.56 -4.69
C VAL A 875 21.11 -38.34 -5.16
N ALA A 876 21.91 -37.58 -4.41
CA ALA A 876 23.32 -37.36 -4.74
C ALA A 876 24.16 -38.65 -4.67
N SER A 877 24.00 -39.44 -3.61
CA SER A 877 24.67 -40.75 -3.46
C SER A 877 24.25 -41.73 -4.55
N THR A 878 22.96 -41.75 -4.90
CA THR A 878 22.41 -42.64 -5.94
C THR A 878 22.97 -42.29 -7.33
N LYS A 879 23.01 -41.00 -7.69
CA LYS A 879 23.61 -40.54 -8.96
C LYS A 879 25.11 -40.79 -9.02
N SER A 880 25.83 -40.49 -7.93
CA SER A 880 27.27 -40.78 -7.85
C SER A 880 27.56 -42.27 -7.94
N GLY A 881 26.66 -43.12 -7.42
CA GLY A 881 26.76 -44.57 -7.54
C GLY A 881 26.53 -45.06 -8.96
N GLN A 882 25.52 -44.51 -9.65
CA GLN A 882 25.25 -44.78 -11.06
C GLN A 882 26.49 -44.49 -11.93
N ASP A 883 27.09 -43.31 -11.77
CA ASP A 883 28.28 -42.89 -12.55
C ASP A 883 29.53 -43.77 -12.32
N GLN A 884 29.63 -44.44 -11.16
CA GLN A 884 30.78 -45.28 -10.77
C GLN A 884 30.59 -46.76 -11.11
N VAL A 885 29.35 -47.18 -11.34
CA VAL A 885 28.98 -48.58 -11.61
C VAL A 885 28.60 -48.78 -13.09
N GLU A 886 28.17 -47.74 -13.81
CA GLU A 886 28.00 -47.80 -15.26
C GLU A 886 29.37 -47.91 -15.96
N ASP A 887 29.64 -49.08 -16.55
CA ASP A 887 30.71 -49.25 -17.53
C ASP A 887 30.41 -48.33 -18.72
N LYS A 888 31.09 -47.18 -18.77
CA LYS A 888 31.12 -46.37 -19.98
C LYS A 888 31.94 -47.15 -20.99
N ASP A 889 31.26 -47.77 -21.96
CA ASP A 889 31.91 -48.28 -23.18
C ASP A 889 32.73 -47.12 -23.77
N GLU A 890 34.03 -47.11 -23.52
CA GLU A 890 34.94 -46.19 -24.18
C GLU A 890 34.82 -46.51 -25.66
N MET A 891 34.29 -45.55 -26.42
CA MET A 891 34.04 -45.72 -27.85
C MET A 891 35.39 -45.92 -28.56
N ASP A 892 35.78 -47.18 -28.75
CA ASP A 892 37.00 -47.53 -29.47
C ASP A 892 36.72 -47.50 -30.97
N PHE A 893 37.12 -46.40 -31.60
CA PHE A 893 37.03 -46.21 -33.04
C PHE A 893 38.20 -46.83 -33.80
N SER A 894 39.16 -47.45 -33.12
CA SER A 894 40.36 -48.00 -33.75
C SER A 894 40.00 -49.26 -34.55
N GLY A 895 40.24 -49.23 -35.86
CA GLY A 895 39.96 -50.35 -36.77
C GLY A 895 38.64 -50.26 -37.57
N MET A 896 37.84 -49.20 -37.41
CA MET A 896 36.64 -49.02 -38.24
C MET A 896 36.93 -48.32 -39.57
N SER A 897 36.33 -48.81 -40.67
CA SER A 897 36.35 -48.12 -41.97
C SER A 897 35.36 -46.95 -41.99
N LEU A 898 35.61 -45.95 -42.85
CA LEU A 898 34.75 -44.76 -42.98
C LEU A 898 33.27 -45.10 -43.23
N ILE A 899 33.01 -46.14 -44.02
CA ILE A 899 31.65 -46.60 -44.34
C ILE A 899 31.00 -47.25 -43.11
N LYS A 900 31.75 -48.04 -42.33
CA LYS A 900 31.25 -48.67 -41.10
C LYS A 900 30.93 -47.62 -40.04
N LEU A 901 31.80 -46.61 -39.88
CA LEU A 901 31.57 -45.49 -38.98
C LEU A 901 30.32 -44.68 -39.38
N LYS A 902 30.12 -44.43 -40.68
CA LYS A 902 28.93 -43.71 -41.16
C LYS A 902 27.63 -44.50 -40.96
N LYS A 903 27.71 -45.83 -41.07
CA LYS A 903 26.57 -46.72 -40.78
C LYS A 903 26.22 -46.68 -39.29
N GLU A 904 27.20 -46.80 -38.41
CA GLU A 904 26.99 -46.71 -36.95
C GLU A 904 26.49 -45.31 -36.52
N GLU A 905 26.97 -44.22 -37.14
CA GLU A 905 26.43 -42.88 -36.92
C GLU A 905 24.94 -42.79 -37.29
N MET A 906 24.56 -43.38 -38.42
CA MET A 906 23.17 -43.40 -38.88
C MET A 906 22.29 -44.25 -37.96
N GLU A 907 22.78 -45.42 -37.52
CA GLU A 907 22.08 -46.27 -36.55
C GLU A 907 21.91 -45.59 -35.19
N SER A 908 22.92 -44.86 -34.72
CA SER A 908 22.84 -44.04 -33.51
C SER A 908 21.82 -42.90 -33.66
N GLN A 909 21.77 -42.22 -34.81
CA GLN A 909 20.77 -41.19 -35.11
C GLN A 909 19.34 -41.76 -35.10
N VAL A 910 19.13 -42.95 -35.67
CA VAL A 910 17.84 -43.66 -35.59
C VAL A 910 17.50 -43.92 -34.12
N LYS A 911 18.47 -44.39 -33.32
CA LYS A 911 18.22 -44.68 -31.91
C LYS A 911 17.85 -43.44 -31.09
N VAL A 912 18.46 -42.29 -31.38
CA VAL A 912 18.09 -41.01 -30.76
C VAL A 912 16.63 -40.66 -31.05
N LEU A 913 16.17 -40.77 -32.30
CA LEU A 913 14.79 -40.46 -32.68
C LEU A 913 13.77 -41.41 -32.01
N GLU A 914 14.10 -42.70 -31.88
CA GLU A 914 13.28 -43.66 -31.14
C GLU A 914 13.15 -43.26 -29.67
N LEU A 915 14.27 -42.92 -29.01
CA LEU A 915 14.30 -42.54 -27.60
C LEU A 915 13.55 -41.22 -27.35
N GLU A 916 13.66 -40.23 -28.23
CA GLU A 916 12.87 -38.99 -28.16
C GLU A 916 11.37 -39.28 -28.22
N THR A 917 10.94 -40.17 -29.13
CA THR A 917 9.53 -40.58 -29.25
C THR A 917 9.04 -41.31 -27.99
N MET A 918 9.85 -42.22 -27.45
CA MET A 918 9.53 -42.92 -26.20
C MET A 918 9.44 -41.96 -25.01
N LEU A 919 10.32 -40.96 -24.92
CA LEU A 919 10.30 -39.95 -23.87
C LEU A 919 9.02 -39.11 -23.89
N ASP A 920 8.59 -38.67 -25.08
CA ASP A 920 7.35 -37.89 -25.22
C ASP A 920 6.11 -38.72 -24.84
N ASN A 921 6.07 -40.01 -25.21
CA ASN A 921 4.99 -40.91 -24.82
C ASN A 921 4.92 -41.12 -23.30
N GLU A 922 6.07 -41.34 -22.63
CA GLU A 922 6.09 -41.50 -21.17
C GLU A 922 5.75 -40.20 -20.42
N ARG A 923 6.11 -39.03 -20.97
CA ARG A 923 5.67 -37.73 -20.41
C ARG A 923 4.16 -37.55 -20.48
N LEU A 924 3.54 -37.95 -21.59
CA LEU A 924 2.08 -37.92 -21.75
C LEU A 924 1.41 -38.83 -20.72
N ARG A 925 1.86 -40.09 -20.64
CA ARG A 925 1.36 -41.08 -19.69
C ARG A 925 1.50 -40.62 -18.24
N LEU A 926 2.64 -40.03 -17.87
CA LEU A 926 2.86 -39.46 -16.54
C LEU A 926 1.88 -38.31 -16.25
N GLY A 927 1.59 -37.48 -17.26
CA GLY A 927 0.57 -36.43 -17.17
C GLY A 927 -0.84 -36.98 -16.90
N GLU A 928 -1.22 -38.05 -17.61
CA GLU A 928 -2.51 -38.73 -17.41
C GLU A 928 -2.62 -39.37 -16.02
N LEU A 929 -1.54 -40.02 -15.55
CA LEU A 929 -1.48 -40.59 -14.20
C LEU A 929 -1.65 -39.52 -13.13
N ARG A 930 -0.99 -38.35 -13.29
CA ARG A 930 -1.17 -37.21 -12.40
C ARG A 930 -2.59 -36.67 -12.44
N LYS A 931 -3.20 -36.57 -13.63
CA LYS A 931 -4.61 -36.15 -13.77
C LYS A 931 -5.54 -37.08 -12.98
N LYS A 932 -5.43 -38.39 -13.18
CA LYS A 932 -6.22 -39.39 -12.42
C LYS A 932 -5.96 -39.32 -10.91
N HIS A 933 -4.72 -39.06 -10.49
CA HIS A 933 -4.39 -38.88 -9.08
C HIS A 933 -5.16 -37.70 -8.46
N TYR A 934 -5.31 -36.58 -9.18
CA TYR A 934 -6.13 -35.45 -8.72
C TYR A 934 -7.63 -35.75 -8.70
N GLU A 935 -8.14 -36.52 -9.66
CA GLU A 935 -9.55 -36.97 -9.69
C GLU A 935 -9.88 -37.83 -8.46
N ILE A 936 -9.01 -38.80 -8.13
CA ILE A 936 -9.18 -39.68 -6.98
C ILE A 936 -9.00 -38.92 -5.65
N ALA A 937 -8.14 -37.89 -5.61
CA ALA A 937 -7.95 -37.02 -4.46
C ALA A 937 -9.13 -36.04 -4.20
N GLY A 938 -10.23 -36.14 -4.94
CA GLY A 938 -11.47 -35.39 -4.71
C GLY A 938 -11.46 -33.96 -5.24
N VAL A 939 -10.58 -33.63 -6.19
CA VAL A 939 -10.65 -32.38 -6.95
C VAL A 939 -11.51 -32.65 -8.19
N PRO A 940 -12.71 -32.05 -8.34
CA PRO A 940 -13.52 -32.24 -9.53
C PRO A 940 -12.78 -31.68 -10.74
N LEU A 941 -12.40 -32.55 -11.67
CA LEU A 941 -12.09 -32.15 -13.02
C LEU A 941 -13.42 -32.10 -13.77
N GLU A 942 -13.77 -30.93 -14.29
CA GLU A 942 -14.96 -30.72 -15.11
C GLU A 942 -15.02 -31.80 -16.21
N GLN A 943 -15.98 -32.71 -16.10
CA GLN A 943 -16.46 -33.48 -17.23
C GLN A 943 -17.34 -32.54 -18.06
N GLY A 944 -16.71 -31.83 -18.99
CA GLY A 944 -17.42 -31.15 -20.08
C GLY A 944 -18.08 -32.18 -20.98
N SER A 945 -19.40 -32.17 -20.98
CA SER A 945 -20.31 -32.95 -21.80
C SER A 945 -20.07 -32.74 -23.30
N GLN A 946 -20.42 -33.78 -24.05
CA GLN A 946 -20.26 -33.95 -25.48
C GLN A 946 -20.97 -32.88 -26.32
N ASP A 947 -20.24 -32.49 -27.37
CA ASP A 947 -20.69 -32.19 -28.73
C ASP A 947 -21.61 -30.98 -28.97
N ASN A 948 -20.98 -29.87 -29.36
CA ASN A 948 -21.44 -29.10 -30.51
C ASN A 948 -20.25 -28.43 -31.20
N GLY A 949 -20.07 -28.76 -32.47
CA GLY A 949 -18.88 -28.47 -33.26
C GLY A 949 -18.55 -26.99 -33.36
N LEU A 950 -17.41 -26.61 -32.78
CA LEU A 950 -16.53 -25.50 -33.15
C LEU A 950 -15.15 -25.90 -32.61
N GLN A 951 -14.18 -26.14 -33.51
CA GLN A 951 -12.82 -26.52 -33.14
C GLN A 951 -12.15 -25.41 -32.32
N ALA A 952 -12.19 -25.55 -30.99
CA ALA A 952 -11.40 -24.75 -30.07
C ALA A 952 -9.99 -25.38 -29.95
N ALA A 953 -8.98 -24.65 -30.42
CA ALA A 953 -7.59 -25.05 -30.38
C ALA A 953 -7.10 -25.26 -28.93
N SER A 954 -6.71 -26.49 -28.62
CA SER A 954 -5.86 -26.78 -27.46
C SER A 954 -4.48 -26.15 -27.69
N PRO A 955 -3.78 -25.63 -26.65
CA PRO A 955 -2.45 -25.08 -26.81
C PRO A 955 -1.49 -26.20 -27.23
N LYS A 956 -1.10 -26.20 -28.51
CA LYS A 956 0.01 -27.01 -29.00
C LYS A 956 1.25 -26.64 -28.19
N VAL A 957 1.79 -27.62 -27.47
CA VAL A 957 3.15 -27.54 -26.93
C VAL A 957 4.08 -27.43 -28.14
N SER A 958 4.59 -26.23 -28.38
CA SER A 958 5.57 -25.96 -29.42
C SER A 958 6.83 -26.79 -29.14
N LYS A 959 7.16 -27.72 -30.04
CA LYS A 959 8.46 -28.39 -30.07
C LYS A 959 9.58 -27.34 -30.07
N PRO A 960 10.71 -27.57 -29.37
CA PRO A 960 11.88 -26.70 -29.49
C PRO A 960 12.39 -26.70 -30.94
N PRO A 961 12.95 -25.59 -31.45
CA PRO A 961 13.45 -25.55 -32.82
C PRO A 961 14.67 -26.46 -32.96
N LEU A 962 14.65 -27.35 -33.96
CA LEU A 962 15.82 -28.08 -34.43
C LEU A 962 16.93 -27.07 -34.77
N MET A 963 18.12 -27.27 -34.18
CA MET A 963 19.33 -26.59 -34.62
C MET A 963 19.59 -26.94 -36.09
N LYS A 964 19.56 -25.94 -36.98
CA LYS A 964 20.02 -26.11 -38.37
C LYS A 964 21.47 -26.60 -38.36
N LYS A 965 21.75 -27.68 -39.10
CA LYS A 965 23.10 -28.20 -39.37
C LYS A 965 24.02 -27.08 -39.89
N PRO A 966 25.30 -27.02 -39.49
CA PRO A 966 26.26 -26.12 -40.10
C PRO A 966 26.48 -26.50 -41.57
N PRO A 967 26.69 -25.53 -42.49
CA PRO A 967 26.98 -25.82 -43.89
C PRO A 967 28.36 -26.50 -44.00
N LEU A 968 28.40 -27.58 -44.79
CA LEU A 968 29.62 -28.25 -45.22
C LEU A 968 30.55 -27.26 -45.94
N ALA A 969 31.84 -27.30 -45.61
CA ALA A 969 32.88 -26.56 -46.31
C ALA A 969 32.89 -26.93 -47.81
N ASN A 970 32.74 -25.92 -48.67
CA ASN A 970 32.88 -26.09 -50.11
C ASN A 970 34.32 -26.52 -50.45
N LYS A 971 34.44 -27.62 -51.20
CA LYS A 971 35.70 -28.08 -51.80
C LYS A 971 36.29 -26.98 -52.71
N PRO A 972 37.64 -26.83 -52.75
CA PRO A 972 38.28 -25.95 -53.71
C PRO A 972 38.11 -26.49 -55.13
N ALA A 973 37.49 -25.71 -56.02
CA ALA A 973 37.39 -26.01 -57.44
C ALA A 973 38.71 -25.68 -58.14
N VAL A 974 39.43 -26.72 -58.60
CA VAL A 974 40.54 -26.62 -59.54
C VAL A 974 39.98 -26.38 -60.95
N PRO A 975 40.50 -25.44 -61.76
CA PRO A 975 39.99 -25.19 -63.11
C PRO A 975 40.36 -26.31 -64.09
N PRO A 976 39.57 -26.52 -65.17
CA PRO A 976 39.73 -27.66 -66.07
C PRO A 976 40.94 -27.47 -67.00
N LYS A 977 41.82 -28.48 -67.09
CA LYS A 977 42.70 -28.65 -68.24
C LYS A 977 42.07 -29.65 -69.21
N LYS A 978 41.97 -29.20 -70.46
CA LYS A 978 41.37 -29.86 -71.62
C LYS A 978 41.93 -31.26 -71.83
N THR A 979 41.04 -32.20 -72.14
CA THR A 979 41.37 -33.46 -72.79
C THR A 979 41.93 -33.20 -74.20
N TRP A 980 42.85 -34.06 -74.61
CA TRP A 980 42.73 -34.70 -75.92
C TRP A 980 41.94 -35.99 -75.70
#